data_AF-A0A560HE09-F1
#
_entry.id   AF-A0A560HE09-F1
#
_cell.length_a   1.000
_cell.length_b   1.000
_cell.length_c   1.000
_cell.angle_alpha   90.00
_cell.angle_beta   90.00
_cell.angle_gamma   90.00
#
_symmetry.space_group_name_H-M   'P 1'
#
loop_
_entity.id
_entity.type
_entity.pdbx_description
1 polymer ?
#
loop_
_entity_poly.entity_id
_entity_poly.type
_entity_poly.pdbx_seq_one_letter_code
_entity_poly.pdbx_strand_id
1 'polypeptide(L)'
;MVGTGAGSTLAVTGGVGIAKYDAGSIVIDLSRGTAKLAGSGVSDTLIGIHSLITSGSNDVVTITAGDAATVMGDYAVATALGAATLVSTGGGDTLIAGSGASTLKATGGTATLIGNGGGSTLQAAGGMASASYASGNMVITLGGGTGTAKVQGSSIGDTLTGISSLLISGGDDLLSLTGVNLTIAGTTTGLTEGISGSGDVINVTPTGAMLNISGTGHRVTQSGGTLALANSASVSLSGSGETITGGTGNTLNIGGNGLYGAVNNVHLSGATVVEADNSRADIYGDGNQVTAGSNVNTALNGNDDVLTVTGSGGGVWITGTGSSATVSGETVTVTTGSSATISGTGDNVTVVGSGTSSLIIGGTGHSITQSGGTLALANSASVSLSGSGETIIGGTGNTLNIGGNGLYGAVNNVHLSGATVVEADNSRADIYGDGNQVTAGSNVNTALNGNGNVLTVTGSGGGVWITGTGSSATVSGETVTVTTGSSATITGTGDNVIVVGSGTSSLIIGGTGHSITQSGGTLALANSASVSLSGSGETITGGTGNTLNIGGNGLYGAVNNVHLSGATVVEADNSRADIYGDGNQVTAGSNVNTALNGNGNVLTVTGSGGGVWITGTGSSATVSGETVTVTTGSSAFVNGSGNSINVQSGGTLTITGGGNYNTANAVSLSNGTLGLTQNARADLTGSNNQVTVDSNDNVGIWGDNNVLTATGSGDGFWIVGTNNTANISNGSVVTSDAQTVINGNNNAVTLYSGAGATIHGTSQQVAARGNGITLSISTNGVGPSGELDLFVTHDQVWLQQSGNDLIIDQLGVVQDVTLKNWFASSSNEVATIKASDGYILSPTDVTNLLGAMTTFQSSHSGYNPLTTTATSTGNSYYSGAVSGSWHT
;
A
#
# COMPACT_ATOMS: atom_id res chain seq x y z
N MET A 1 58.56 -33.54 81.25
CA MET A 1 59.27 -34.72 80.74
C MET A 1 59.13 -34.72 79.23
N VAL A 2 60.21 -34.99 78.48
CA VAL A 2 60.14 -35.06 77.01
C VAL A 2 60.01 -36.53 76.61
N GLY A 3 58.98 -36.87 75.83
CA GLY A 3 58.77 -38.21 75.31
C GLY A 3 59.07 -38.29 73.82
N THR A 4 59.29 -39.51 73.33
CA THR A 4 59.61 -39.78 71.92
C THR A 4 58.49 -40.52 71.18
N GLY A 5 57.49 -41.04 71.90
CA GLY A 5 56.42 -41.85 71.34
C GLY A 5 56.88 -43.25 70.93
N ALA A 6 58.00 -43.72 71.50
CA ALA A 6 58.70 -44.93 71.09
C ALA A 6 58.97 -45.91 72.25
N GLY A 7 58.16 -45.88 73.32
CA GLY A 7 58.17 -46.88 74.39
C GLY A 7 58.68 -46.41 75.76
N SER A 8 58.85 -45.10 75.97
CA SER A 8 59.32 -44.51 77.23
C SER A 8 58.22 -44.48 78.30
N THR A 9 58.55 -44.67 79.58
CA THR A 9 57.60 -44.42 80.68
C THR A 9 57.82 -43.04 81.27
N LEU A 10 56.81 -42.17 81.17
CA LEU A 10 56.80 -40.83 81.75
C LEU A 10 55.86 -40.84 82.96
N ALA A 11 56.43 -40.84 84.18
CA ALA A 11 55.67 -40.97 85.43
C ALA A 11 55.99 -39.86 86.43
N VAL A 12 54.95 -39.31 87.07
CA VAL A 12 55.05 -38.35 88.19
C VAL A 12 54.22 -38.86 89.36
N THR A 13 54.83 -38.98 90.55
CA THR A 13 54.21 -39.56 91.76
C THR A 13 53.74 -38.53 92.79
N GLY A 14 53.82 -37.23 92.48
CA GLY A 14 53.26 -36.13 93.27
C GLY A 14 53.37 -34.79 92.53
N GLY A 15 52.26 -34.03 92.49
CA GLY A 15 52.16 -32.77 91.74
C GLY A 15 51.64 -32.92 90.30
N VAL A 16 51.60 -31.82 89.55
CA VAL A 16 51.10 -31.79 88.15
C VAL A 16 52.25 -32.13 87.20
N GLY A 17 52.20 -33.31 86.57
CA GLY A 17 53.18 -33.72 85.56
C GLY A 17 52.92 -33.11 84.18
N ILE A 18 53.96 -32.51 83.58
CA ILE A 18 53.94 -31.98 82.21
C ILE A 18 54.71 -32.92 81.28
N ALA A 19 54.07 -33.45 80.23
CA ALA A 19 54.73 -34.18 79.15
C ALA A 19 54.89 -33.27 77.91
N LYS A 20 56.02 -33.40 77.22
CA LYS A 20 56.32 -32.66 75.99
C LYS A 20 56.70 -33.62 74.87
N TYR A 21 56.18 -33.38 73.67
CA TYR A 21 56.49 -34.13 72.46
C TYR A 21 56.84 -33.20 71.30
N ASP A 22 58.05 -33.36 70.76
CA ASP A 22 58.56 -32.52 69.67
C ASP A 22 58.37 -33.16 68.27
N ALA A 23 58.15 -34.48 68.20
CA ALA A 23 57.93 -35.19 66.94
C ALA A 23 56.51 -34.94 66.41
N GLY A 24 56.36 -34.75 65.10
CA GLY A 24 55.05 -34.65 64.45
C GLY A 24 54.36 -35.99 64.24
N SER A 25 53.06 -35.94 63.95
CA SER A 25 52.18 -37.09 63.79
C SER A 25 52.13 -37.99 65.02
N ILE A 26 52.25 -37.41 66.23
CA ILE A 26 52.13 -38.19 67.45
C ILE A 26 50.66 -38.30 67.89
N VAL A 27 50.24 -39.50 68.30
CA VAL A 27 48.92 -39.79 68.88
C VAL A 27 49.07 -39.97 70.38
N ILE A 28 48.47 -39.08 71.15
CA ILE A 28 48.55 -39.01 72.60
C ILE A 28 47.14 -39.14 73.17
N ASP A 29 46.96 -40.05 74.11
CA ASP A 29 45.70 -40.29 74.79
C ASP A 29 45.94 -40.45 76.29
N LEU A 30 45.64 -39.38 77.05
CA LEU A 30 45.77 -39.38 78.50
C LEU A 30 44.73 -40.27 79.19
N SER A 31 43.58 -40.52 78.55
CA SER A 31 42.58 -41.44 79.11
C SER A 31 43.08 -42.89 79.16
N ARG A 32 44.00 -43.22 78.24
CA ARG A 32 44.66 -44.53 78.16
C ARG A 32 46.07 -44.50 78.74
N GLY A 33 46.58 -43.32 79.12
CA GLY A 33 47.95 -43.12 79.57
C GLY A 33 48.99 -43.50 78.52
N THR A 34 48.79 -43.14 77.24
CA THR A 34 49.70 -43.53 76.15
C THR A 34 50.06 -42.40 75.20
N ALA A 35 51.25 -42.44 74.61
CA ALA A 35 51.67 -41.58 73.51
C ALA A 35 52.52 -42.35 72.49
N LYS A 36 52.22 -42.25 71.20
CA LYS A 36 52.94 -42.98 70.15
C LYS A 36 52.99 -42.25 68.82
N LEU A 37 54.03 -42.46 68.03
CA LEU A 37 54.01 -42.01 66.63
C LEU A 37 52.88 -42.71 65.86
N ALA A 38 52.17 -42.00 64.99
CA ALA A 38 51.10 -42.57 64.17
C ALA A 38 51.60 -43.79 63.37
N GLY A 39 50.85 -44.90 63.43
CA GLY A 39 51.23 -46.18 62.82
C GLY A 39 52.23 -47.03 63.63
N SER A 40 52.81 -46.51 64.73
CA SER A 40 53.70 -47.29 65.59
C SER A 40 52.96 -48.36 66.40
N GLY A 41 53.59 -49.53 66.56
CA GLY A 41 53.16 -50.61 67.45
C GLY A 41 53.67 -50.47 68.90
N VAL A 42 54.58 -49.52 69.15
CA VAL A 42 55.13 -49.21 70.49
C VAL A 42 54.67 -47.82 70.94
N SER A 43 54.34 -47.67 72.23
CA SER A 43 53.87 -46.41 72.82
C SER A 43 54.58 -46.11 74.13
N ASP A 44 54.86 -44.84 74.37
CA ASP A 44 55.18 -44.34 75.69
C ASP A 44 54.01 -44.61 76.65
N THR A 45 54.31 -44.86 77.93
CA THR A 45 53.34 -45.01 79.03
C THR A 45 53.36 -43.73 79.87
N LEU A 46 52.20 -43.09 80.04
CA LEU A 46 52.02 -41.82 80.74
C LEU A 46 51.29 -42.06 82.06
N ILE A 47 51.91 -41.67 83.18
CA ILE A 47 51.35 -41.87 84.53
C ILE A 47 51.43 -40.55 85.30
N GLY A 48 50.30 -40.06 85.80
CA GLY A 48 50.24 -38.81 86.57
C GLY A 48 50.46 -37.54 85.72
N ILE A 49 50.41 -37.65 84.39
CA ILE A 49 50.51 -36.52 83.46
C ILE A 49 49.13 -35.90 83.29
N HIS A 50 49.00 -34.62 83.64
CA HIS A 50 47.75 -33.85 83.50
C HIS A 50 47.95 -32.59 82.64
N SER A 51 49.18 -32.35 82.15
CA SER A 51 49.48 -31.25 81.25
C SER A 51 50.36 -31.73 80.10
N LEU A 52 50.00 -31.32 78.88
CA LEU A 52 50.68 -31.72 77.66
C LEU A 52 51.14 -30.51 76.85
N ILE A 53 52.32 -30.60 76.26
CA ILE A 53 52.80 -29.67 75.23
C ILE A 53 53.23 -30.47 74.01
N THR A 54 52.67 -30.20 72.84
CA THR A 54 53.18 -30.77 71.58
C THR A 54 53.69 -29.67 70.68
N SER A 55 54.77 -29.90 69.94
CA SER A 55 55.30 -28.93 68.97
C SER A 55 55.56 -29.52 67.58
N GLY A 56 55.24 -30.79 67.38
CA GLY A 56 55.21 -31.41 66.06
C GLY A 56 53.92 -31.08 65.31
N SER A 57 53.93 -31.21 63.98
CA SER A 57 52.74 -31.00 63.14
C SER A 57 51.90 -32.29 63.01
N ASN A 58 50.60 -32.17 62.77
CA ASN A 58 49.65 -33.28 62.58
C ASN A 58 49.45 -34.19 63.82
N ASP A 59 49.63 -33.64 65.02
CA ASP A 59 49.48 -34.40 66.25
C ASP A 59 48.01 -34.63 66.59
N VAL A 60 47.69 -35.79 67.18
CA VAL A 60 46.34 -36.10 67.67
C VAL A 60 46.41 -36.26 69.19
N VAL A 61 45.72 -35.38 69.91
CA VAL A 61 45.76 -35.31 71.38
C VAL A 61 44.37 -35.58 71.94
N THR A 62 44.26 -36.47 72.91
CA THR A 62 43.04 -36.72 73.68
C THR A 62 43.34 -36.54 75.17
N ILE A 63 42.60 -35.65 75.84
CA ILE A 63 42.72 -35.36 77.27
C ILE A 63 41.39 -35.55 78.00
N THR A 64 41.45 -35.69 79.33
CA THR A 64 40.28 -35.96 80.18
C THR A 64 39.97 -34.79 81.14
N ALA A 65 38.97 -34.95 82.01
CA ALA A 65 38.54 -33.88 82.92
C ALA A 65 39.66 -33.47 83.88
N GLY A 66 39.92 -32.16 83.98
CA GLY A 66 40.98 -31.59 84.81
C GLY A 66 42.34 -31.45 84.11
N ASP A 67 42.50 -32.01 82.91
CA ASP A 67 43.76 -31.94 82.15
C ASP A 67 43.88 -30.64 81.32
N ALA A 68 45.11 -30.34 80.89
CA ALA A 68 45.40 -29.26 79.96
C ALA A 68 46.34 -29.69 78.82
N ALA A 69 46.12 -29.24 77.58
CA ALA A 69 47.07 -29.44 76.48
C ALA A 69 47.30 -28.15 75.69
N THR A 70 48.57 -27.87 75.39
CA THR A 70 49.01 -26.82 74.46
C THR A 70 49.59 -27.46 73.20
N VAL A 71 48.92 -27.27 72.06
CA VAL A 71 49.42 -27.71 70.75
C VAL A 71 50.10 -26.52 70.06
N MET A 72 51.38 -26.67 69.75
CA MET A 72 52.22 -25.60 69.20
C MET A 72 52.60 -25.80 67.73
N GLY A 73 52.60 -27.04 67.23
CA GLY A 73 52.81 -27.32 65.82
C GLY A 73 51.51 -27.23 65.02
N ASP A 74 51.62 -27.22 63.70
CA ASP A 74 50.49 -26.99 62.80
C ASP A 74 49.62 -28.24 62.56
N TYR A 75 48.33 -28.06 62.29
CA TYR A 75 47.33 -29.07 61.93
C TYR A 75 47.09 -30.17 63.00
N ALA A 76 47.23 -29.84 64.29
CA ALA A 76 46.92 -30.76 65.36
C ALA A 76 45.40 -30.92 65.58
N VAL A 77 44.96 -32.10 66.03
CA VAL A 77 43.58 -32.36 66.46
C VAL A 77 43.58 -32.69 67.94
N ALA A 78 43.06 -31.81 68.78
CA ALA A 78 43.02 -31.98 70.24
C ALA A 78 41.57 -32.12 70.74
N THR A 79 41.27 -33.20 71.47
CA THR A 79 39.93 -33.51 71.98
C THR A 79 39.92 -33.57 73.51
N ALA A 80 38.98 -32.88 74.14
CA ALA A 80 38.76 -32.92 75.58
C ALA A 80 37.51 -33.74 75.92
N LEU A 81 37.66 -34.95 76.48
CA LEU A 81 36.53 -35.84 76.78
C LEU A 81 35.67 -35.37 77.98
N GLY A 82 36.22 -34.50 78.83
CA GLY A 82 35.55 -33.88 79.99
C GLY A 82 35.98 -32.42 80.16
N ALA A 83 35.59 -31.75 81.25
CA ALA A 83 35.94 -30.35 81.52
C ALA A 83 37.47 -30.15 81.61
N ALA A 84 38.09 -29.67 80.53
CA ALA A 84 39.53 -29.59 80.36
C ALA A 84 39.95 -28.28 79.65
N THR A 85 41.26 -28.01 79.55
CA THR A 85 41.78 -26.83 78.83
C THR A 85 42.59 -27.22 77.60
N LEU A 86 42.20 -26.77 76.42
CA LEU A 86 42.93 -26.92 75.18
C LEU A 86 43.40 -25.55 74.68
N VAL A 87 44.69 -25.43 74.38
CA VAL A 87 45.31 -24.21 73.87
C VAL A 87 46.03 -24.53 72.56
N SER A 88 45.81 -23.73 71.53
CA SER A 88 46.60 -23.76 70.29
C SER A 88 47.44 -22.49 70.17
N THR A 89 48.70 -22.66 69.74
CA THR A 89 49.56 -21.59 69.25
C THR A 89 49.99 -21.78 67.80
N GLY A 90 49.76 -22.96 67.21
CA GLY A 90 50.09 -23.33 65.84
C GLY A 90 49.01 -22.94 64.82
N GLY A 91 49.25 -23.20 63.54
CA GLY A 91 48.31 -22.93 62.44
C GLY A 91 47.50 -24.15 62.00
N GLY A 92 46.20 -23.98 61.74
CA GLY A 92 45.32 -25.03 61.22
C GLY A 92 44.84 -26.07 62.25
N ASP A 93 44.97 -25.81 63.54
CA ASP A 93 44.62 -26.77 64.59
C ASP A 93 43.10 -26.91 64.77
N THR A 94 42.63 -28.07 65.22
CA THR A 94 41.23 -28.34 65.58
C THR A 94 41.13 -28.75 67.05
N LEU A 95 40.41 -27.96 67.86
CA LEU A 95 40.22 -28.20 69.29
C LEU A 95 38.75 -28.59 69.51
N ILE A 96 38.48 -29.69 70.20
CA ILE A 96 37.14 -30.28 70.29
C ILE A 96 36.70 -30.40 71.75
N ALA A 97 35.56 -29.79 72.07
CA ALA A 97 34.88 -29.95 73.35
C ALA A 97 34.04 -31.24 73.35
N GLY A 98 34.37 -32.19 74.23
CA GLY A 98 33.57 -33.37 74.52
C GLY A 98 32.54 -33.13 75.62
N SER A 99 32.23 -34.14 76.43
CA SER A 99 31.20 -34.05 77.47
C SER A 99 31.68 -33.28 78.71
N GLY A 100 31.56 -31.95 78.71
CA GLY A 100 31.86 -31.08 79.85
C GLY A 100 32.14 -29.63 79.45
N ALA A 101 32.15 -28.73 80.43
CA ALA A 101 32.45 -27.31 80.22
C ALA A 101 33.98 -27.10 80.10
N SER A 102 34.51 -27.24 78.89
CA SER A 102 35.94 -27.11 78.58
C SER A 102 36.31 -25.67 78.18
N THR A 103 37.60 -25.32 78.25
CA THR A 103 38.13 -24.06 77.71
C THR A 103 38.98 -24.36 76.49
N LEU A 104 38.58 -23.87 75.33
CA LEU A 104 39.26 -24.03 74.05
C LEU A 104 39.79 -22.66 73.62
N LYS A 105 41.11 -22.52 73.45
CA LYS A 105 41.74 -21.22 73.26
C LYS A 105 42.73 -21.20 72.10
N ALA A 106 42.54 -20.28 71.15
CA ALA A 106 43.51 -19.98 70.11
C ALA A 106 44.36 -18.77 70.54
N THR A 107 45.62 -18.98 70.87
CA THR A 107 46.54 -17.92 71.34
C THR A 107 47.54 -17.43 70.28
N GLY A 108 47.71 -18.20 69.21
CA GLY A 108 48.49 -17.88 68.02
C GLY A 108 47.95 -18.66 66.82
N GLY A 109 48.42 -18.33 65.61
CA GLY A 109 48.02 -19.03 64.38
C GLY A 109 46.51 -18.99 64.08
N THR A 110 46.02 -20.05 63.43
CA THR A 110 44.60 -20.26 63.07
C THR A 110 44.10 -21.54 63.72
N ALA A 111 42.89 -21.54 64.29
CA ALA A 111 42.30 -22.74 64.88
C ALA A 111 40.79 -22.87 64.64
N THR A 112 40.30 -24.10 64.51
CA THR A 112 38.88 -24.44 64.56
C THR A 112 38.54 -24.93 65.96
N LEU A 113 37.61 -24.27 66.64
CA LEU A 113 37.16 -24.62 67.99
C LEU A 113 35.77 -25.26 67.87
N ILE A 114 35.68 -26.57 68.03
CA ILE A 114 34.43 -27.33 67.93
C ILE A 114 33.75 -27.37 69.29
N GLY A 115 32.58 -26.74 69.38
CA GLY A 115 31.72 -26.72 70.56
C GLY A 115 30.54 -27.68 70.43
N ASN A 116 29.84 -27.91 71.54
CA ASN A 116 28.63 -28.74 71.59
C ASN A 116 27.44 -28.05 72.30
N GLY A 117 27.59 -26.77 72.68
CA GLY A 117 26.58 -26.02 73.41
C GLY A 117 26.42 -26.45 74.87
N GLY A 118 27.36 -27.24 75.40
CA GLY A 118 27.33 -27.87 76.71
C GLY A 118 27.97 -27.08 77.85
N GLY A 119 28.38 -25.82 77.63
CA GLY A 119 28.93 -24.93 78.67
C GLY A 119 30.40 -24.56 78.51
N SER A 120 31.02 -24.90 77.38
CA SER A 120 32.45 -24.66 77.12
C SER A 120 32.74 -23.19 76.80
N THR A 121 33.93 -22.71 77.10
CA THR A 121 34.42 -21.41 76.65
C THR A 121 35.29 -21.59 75.41
N LEU A 122 34.88 -21.02 74.27
CA LEU A 122 35.65 -20.99 73.03
C LEU A 122 36.17 -19.57 72.81
N GLN A 123 37.50 -19.42 72.78
CA GLN A 123 38.14 -18.10 72.83
C GLN A 123 39.22 -17.91 71.75
N ALA A 124 39.08 -16.84 70.96
CA ALA A 124 40.20 -16.28 70.21
C ALA A 124 40.94 -15.27 71.10
N ALA A 125 42.17 -15.59 71.49
CA ALA A 125 42.96 -14.84 72.47
C ALA A 125 44.35 -14.49 71.92
N GLY A 126 44.39 -13.87 70.74
CA GLY A 126 45.61 -13.48 70.03
C GLY A 126 45.82 -14.23 68.72
N GLY A 127 45.32 -15.46 68.61
CA GLY A 127 45.18 -16.19 67.33
C GLY A 127 43.83 -15.95 66.67
N MET A 128 43.66 -16.38 65.42
CA MET A 128 42.38 -16.35 64.70
C MET A 128 41.63 -17.66 64.94
N ALA A 129 40.39 -17.61 65.41
CA ALA A 129 39.59 -18.80 65.69
C ALA A 129 38.24 -18.80 64.95
N SER A 130 37.89 -19.95 64.36
CA SER A 130 36.54 -20.24 63.88
C SER A 130 35.84 -21.17 64.86
N ALA A 131 34.67 -20.79 65.37
CA ALA A 131 33.88 -21.70 66.19
C ALA A 131 33.05 -22.61 65.28
N SER A 132 32.96 -23.90 65.59
CA SER A 132 32.23 -24.88 64.78
C SER A 132 31.20 -25.65 65.61
N TYR A 133 30.00 -25.77 65.07
CA TYR A 133 28.88 -26.50 65.67
C TYR A 133 28.19 -27.38 64.63
N ALA A 134 28.15 -28.68 64.89
CA ALA A 134 27.54 -29.67 64.00
C ALA A 134 26.19 -30.24 64.52
N SER A 135 25.76 -29.82 65.71
CA SER A 135 24.44 -30.17 66.24
C SER A 135 23.38 -29.24 65.64
N GLY A 136 22.19 -29.76 65.35
CA GLY A 136 21.04 -28.93 64.96
C GLY A 136 20.29 -28.32 66.15
N ASN A 137 19.35 -27.42 65.86
CA ASN A 137 18.60 -26.62 66.83
C ASN A 137 19.48 -25.77 67.76
N MET A 138 20.64 -25.32 67.29
CA MET A 138 21.52 -24.42 68.01
C MET A 138 20.96 -22.98 67.98
N VAL A 139 20.97 -22.30 69.11
CA VAL A 139 20.75 -20.86 69.26
C VAL A 139 22.11 -20.22 69.51
N ILE A 140 22.60 -19.47 68.53
CA ILE A 140 23.92 -18.84 68.56
C ILE A 140 23.76 -17.33 68.44
N THR A 141 24.40 -16.60 69.34
CA THR A 141 24.41 -15.14 69.33
C THR A 141 25.84 -14.65 69.41
N LEU A 142 26.26 -13.83 68.45
CA LEU A 142 27.57 -13.20 68.41
C LEU A 142 27.40 -11.68 68.38
N GLY A 143 27.98 -10.98 69.37
CA GLY A 143 27.90 -9.52 69.40
C GLY A 143 28.73 -8.84 70.49
N GLY A 144 29.34 -7.69 70.17
CA GLY A 144 30.10 -6.91 71.15
C GLY A 144 31.35 -7.60 71.71
N GLY A 145 32.00 -8.47 70.93
CA GLY A 145 33.23 -9.19 71.32
C GLY A 145 33.03 -10.44 72.19
N THR A 146 31.79 -10.73 72.59
CA THR A 146 31.39 -11.96 73.28
C THR A 146 30.16 -12.59 72.61
N GLY A 147 29.82 -13.82 72.96
CA GLY A 147 28.68 -14.52 72.39
C GLY A 147 28.31 -15.77 73.15
N THR A 148 27.20 -16.40 72.77
CA THR A 148 26.71 -17.64 73.36
C THR A 148 26.29 -18.62 72.29
N ALA A 149 26.50 -19.91 72.51
CA ALA A 149 25.98 -20.98 71.65
C ALA A 149 25.38 -22.10 72.50
N LYS A 150 24.11 -22.44 72.29
CA LYS A 150 23.41 -23.48 73.07
C LYS A 150 22.37 -24.22 72.24
N VAL A 151 22.02 -25.44 72.60
CA VAL A 151 20.84 -26.11 72.02
C VAL A 151 19.56 -25.38 72.46
N GLN A 152 18.59 -25.22 71.57
CA GLN A 152 17.30 -24.56 71.82
C GLN A 152 16.61 -25.19 73.05
N GLY A 153 16.12 -24.35 73.96
CA GLY A 153 15.51 -24.79 75.22
C GLY A 153 16.51 -25.15 76.35
N SER A 154 17.80 -25.26 76.06
CA SER A 154 18.82 -25.48 77.09
C SER A 154 19.05 -24.23 77.97
N SER A 155 19.29 -24.47 79.26
CA SER A 155 19.76 -23.45 80.22
C SER A 155 21.29 -23.35 80.29
N ILE A 156 22.02 -24.30 79.70
CA ILE A 156 23.49 -24.34 79.63
C ILE A 156 23.90 -24.06 78.19
N GLY A 157 24.98 -23.29 78.01
CA GLY A 157 25.47 -22.87 76.70
C GLY A 157 26.95 -22.54 76.74
N ASP A 158 27.62 -22.74 75.62
CA ASP A 158 29.00 -22.31 75.43
C ASP A 158 29.10 -20.78 75.43
N THR A 159 30.24 -20.28 75.92
CA THR A 159 30.62 -18.87 75.87
C THR A 159 31.64 -18.66 74.76
N LEU A 160 31.33 -17.78 73.81
CA LEU A 160 32.20 -17.42 72.70
C LEU A 160 32.86 -16.08 73.01
N THR A 161 34.17 -15.94 72.82
CA THR A 161 34.88 -14.67 73.06
C THR A 161 35.91 -14.41 71.97
N GLY A 162 35.86 -13.23 71.36
CA GLY A 162 36.76 -12.87 70.26
C GLY A 162 36.57 -13.67 68.96
N ILE A 163 35.56 -14.55 68.90
CA ILE A 163 35.23 -15.34 67.72
C ILE A 163 34.67 -14.43 66.63
N SER A 164 35.25 -14.52 65.43
CA SER A 164 34.86 -13.72 64.25
C SER A 164 34.55 -14.57 63.00
N SER A 165 34.54 -15.90 63.14
CA SER A 165 34.14 -16.84 62.10
C SER A 165 33.37 -17.98 62.74
N LEU A 166 32.31 -18.43 62.08
CA LEU A 166 31.44 -19.50 62.54
C LEU A 166 31.23 -20.51 61.40
N LEU A 167 31.31 -21.80 61.73
CA LEU A 167 30.96 -22.91 60.83
C LEU A 167 29.82 -23.71 61.44
N ILE A 168 28.65 -23.69 60.79
CA ILE A 168 27.44 -24.38 61.23
C ILE A 168 27.05 -25.43 60.20
N SER A 169 26.82 -26.66 60.68
CA SER A 169 26.41 -27.78 59.84
C SER A 169 25.22 -28.59 60.37
N GLY A 170 24.65 -28.15 61.49
CA GLY A 170 23.35 -28.61 61.96
C GLY A 170 22.21 -28.10 61.08
N GLY A 171 20.98 -28.54 61.36
CA GLY A 171 19.77 -27.95 60.77
C GLY A 171 18.89 -27.32 61.84
N ASP A 172 17.98 -26.44 61.39
CA ASP A 172 17.03 -25.69 62.20
C ASP A 172 17.69 -24.79 63.26
N ASP A 173 18.85 -24.22 62.92
CA ASP A 173 19.62 -23.35 63.80
C ASP A 173 19.13 -21.89 63.75
N LEU A 174 19.22 -21.17 64.88
CA LEU A 174 18.94 -19.74 64.99
C LEU A 174 20.24 -18.98 65.25
N LEU A 175 20.66 -18.17 64.28
CA LEU A 175 21.85 -17.35 64.35
C LEU A 175 21.50 -15.85 64.42
N SER A 176 22.00 -15.16 65.44
CA SER A 176 21.86 -13.71 65.60
C SER A 176 23.22 -13.02 65.71
N LEU A 177 23.51 -12.13 64.77
CA LEU A 177 24.79 -11.43 64.64
C LEU A 177 24.58 -9.92 64.82
N THR A 178 24.91 -9.37 65.99
CA THR A 178 24.60 -7.97 66.37
C THR A 178 25.84 -7.17 66.80
N GLY A 179 26.05 -5.97 66.24
CA GLY A 179 26.91 -4.95 66.87
C GLY A 179 28.44 -5.09 66.74
N VAL A 180 28.97 -5.50 65.58
CA VAL A 180 30.42 -5.43 65.29
C VAL A 180 30.67 -4.99 63.84
N ASN A 181 31.53 -4.00 63.63
CA ASN A 181 32.17 -3.75 62.33
C ASN A 181 33.29 -4.79 62.16
N LEU A 182 33.12 -5.76 61.26
CA LEU A 182 34.17 -6.75 61.02
C LEU A 182 35.05 -6.34 59.84
N THR A 183 36.35 -6.60 59.95
CA THR A 183 37.39 -6.36 58.94
C THR A 183 38.16 -7.67 58.76
N ILE A 184 38.28 -8.20 57.53
CA ILE A 184 39.43 -9.02 57.15
C ILE A 184 40.45 -8.07 56.50
N ALA A 185 41.69 -8.06 57.00
CA ALA A 185 42.82 -7.59 56.21
C ALA A 185 43.17 -8.75 55.23
N GLY A 186 43.04 -8.66 53.91
CA GLY A 186 43.09 -7.50 53.01
C GLY A 186 41.76 -6.81 52.71
N THR A 187 41.62 -5.66 53.36
CA THR A 187 40.95 -4.42 52.94
C THR A 187 39.45 -4.51 52.61
N THR A 188 38.63 -4.27 53.65
CA THR A 188 37.19 -3.93 53.72
C THR A 188 36.20 -5.05 54.14
N THR A 189 35.48 -4.83 55.26
CA THR A 189 34.16 -5.37 55.75
C THR A 189 33.87 -6.89 55.87
N GLY A 190 33.28 -7.32 57.01
CA GLY A 190 32.30 -8.43 57.12
C GLY A 190 32.69 -9.74 57.83
N LEU A 191 31.74 -10.39 58.54
CA LEU A 191 31.85 -11.78 59.02
C LEU A 191 31.87 -12.75 57.85
N THR A 192 32.52 -13.91 58.02
CA THR A 192 32.43 -15.03 57.08
C THR A 192 31.89 -16.24 57.83
N GLU A 193 30.60 -16.45 57.69
CA GLU A 193 29.88 -17.62 58.19
C GLU A 193 29.79 -18.69 57.10
N GLY A 194 30.16 -19.92 57.42
CA GLY A 194 29.80 -21.09 56.64
C GLY A 194 28.55 -21.73 57.23
N ILE A 195 27.42 -21.67 56.51
CA ILE A 195 26.16 -22.29 56.92
C ILE A 195 25.84 -23.42 55.95
N SER A 196 25.56 -24.59 56.51
CA SER A 196 25.20 -25.82 55.81
C SER A 196 24.12 -26.53 56.60
N GLY A 197 23.35 -27.42 55.97
CA GLY A 197 22.23 -28.09 56.61
C GLY A 197 20.90 -27.66 56.01
N SER A 198 19.87 -27.46 56.84
CA SER A 198 18.56 -27.02 56.35
C SER A 198 17.76 -26.23 57.37
N GLY A 199 16.96 -25.27 56.92
CA GLY A 199 15.92 -24.64 57.75
C GLY A 199 16.41 -23.53 58.69
N ASP A 200 17.67 -23.11 58.61
CA ASP A 200 18.24 -22.16 59.56
C ASP A 200 17.66 -20.75 59.41
N VAL A 201 17.53 -20.03 60.53
CA VAL A 201 17.10 -18.62 60.59
C VAL A 201 18.29 -17.75 60.99
N ILE A 202 18.67 -16.82 60.11
CA ILE A 202 19.91 -16.06 60.21
C ILE A 202 19.58 -14.57 60.19
N ASN A 203 19.86 -13.88 61.29
CA ASN A 203 19.62 -12.43 61.42
C ASN A 203 20.96 -11.71 61.53
N VAL A 204 21.28 -10.91 60.49
CA VAL A 204 22.52 -10.16 60.36
C VAL A 204 22.22 -8.68 60.44
N THR A 205 22.80 -8.01 61.43
CA THR A 205 22.61 -6.55 61.64
C THR A 205 23.73 -5.68 61.05
N PRO A 206 25.00 -6.11 61.01
CA PRO A 206 26.07 -5.33 60.38
C PRO A 206 25.94 -5.26 58.86
N THR A 207 26.21 -4.08 58.29
CA THR A 207 26.37 -3.93 56.83
C THR A 207 27.73 -4.47 56.38
N GLY A 208 27.79 -5.06 55.19
CA GLY A 208 29.00 -5.62 54.56
C GLY A 208 29.39 -7.03 55.01
N ALA A 209 28.54 -7.77 55.72
CA ALA A 209 28.82 -9.16 56.12
C ALA A 209 28.74 -10.14 54.93
N MET A 210 29.57 -11.19 54.94
CA MET A 210 29.62 -12.23 53.91
C MET A 210 29.11 -13.56 54.48
N LEU A 211 28.08 -14.12 53.87
CA LEU A 211 27.50 -15.38 54.30
C LEU A 211 27.64 -16.43 53.20
N ASN A 212 28.36 -17.52 53.48
CA ASN A 212 28.52 -18.66 52.58
C ASN A 212 27.47 -19.72 52.95
N ILE A 213 26.49 -19.96 52.08
CA ILE A 213 25.35 -20.85 52.36
C ILE A 213 25.38 -22.06 51.43
N SER A 214 25.19 -23.24 52.02
CA SER A 214 24.88 -24.49 51.32
C SER A 214 23.68 -25.15 51.97
N GLY A 215 23.00 -26.08 51.30
CA GLY A 215 21.78 -26.68 51.84
C GLY A 215 20.52 -25.87 51.56
N THR A 216 19.40 -26.22 52.18
CA THR A 216 18.06 -25.76 51.73
C THR A 216 17.18 -25.16 52.82
N GLY A 217 16.30 -24.23 52.43
CA GLY A 217 15.26 -23.69 53.32
C GLY A 217 15.75 -22.63 54.32
N HIS A 218 16.96 -22.10 54.16
CA HIS A 218 17.48 -21.07 55.05
C HIS A 218 16.69 -19.76 54.89
N ARG A 219 16.48 -19.05 56.00
CA ARG A 219 15.81 -17.75 56.06
C ARG A 219 16.81 -16.71 56.56
N VAL A 220 17.18 -15.77 55.71
CA VAL A 220 18.18 -14.75 56.01
C VAL A 220 17.50 -13.39 56.10
N THR A 221 17.78 -12.64 57.15
CA THR A 221 17.50 -11.22 57.24
C THR A 221 18.83 -10.47 57.29
N GLN A 222 19.18 -9.75 56.23
CA GLN A 222 20.43 -8.98 56.11
C GLN A 222 20.13 -7.66 55.41
N SER A 223 20.92 -6.62 55.60
CA SER A 223 20.84 -5.39 54.81
C SER A 223 22.23 -4.90 54.47
N GLY A 224 22.60 -4.94 53.19
CA GLY A 224 23.93 -4.61 52.70
C GLY A 224 24.96 -5.66 53.09
N GLY A 225 25.44 -6.45 52.13
CA GLY A 225 26.36 -7.57 52.36
C GLY A 225 26.43 -8.51 51.16
N THR A 226 27.11 -9.64 51.32
CA THR A 226 27.26 -10.66 50.28
C THR A 226 26.67 -12.00 50.74
N LEU A 227 25.84 -12.62 49.92
CA LEU A 227 25.45 -14.03 50.05
C LEU A 227 26.15 -14.84 48.96
N ALA A 228 26.99 -15.80 49.35
CA ALA A 228 27.62 -16.74 48.42
C ALA A 228 26.96 -18.12 48.56
N LEU A 229 26.25 -18.57 47.53
CA LEU A 229 25.45 -19.78 47.53
C LEU A 229 26.21 -20.94 46.87
N ALA A 230 26.29 -22.09 47.53
CA ALA A 230 26.75 -23.32 46.91
C ALA A 230 25.72 -23.84 45.88
N ASN A 231 26.13 -24.79 45.02
CA ASN A 231 25.21 -25.44 44.08
C ASN A 231 23.96 -25.97 44.78
N SER A 232 22.80 -25.75 44.18
CA SER A 232 21.49 -26.21 44.68
C SER A 232 21.10 -25.70 46.07
N ALA A 233 21.73 -24.63 46.57
CA ALA A 233 21.31 -24.00 47.82
C ALA A 233 19.96 -23.29 47.66
N SER A 234 19.15 -23.30 48.72
CA SER A 234 17.84 -22.63 48.78
C SER A 234 17.75 -21.64 49.94
N VAL A 235 17.44 -20.38 49.64
CA VAL A 235 17.46 -19.27 50.60
C VAL A 235 16.24 -18.37 50.41
N SER A 236 15.63 -17.93 51.51
CA SER A 236 14.68 -16.81 51.54
C SER A 236 15.33 -15.61 52.24
N LEU A 237 15.66 -14.58 51.48
CA LEU A 237 16.30 -13.35 51.91
C LEU A 237 15.26 -12.22 52.08
N SER A 238 15.26 -11.61 53.26
CA SER A 238 14.56 -10.34 53.53
C SER A 238 15.61 -9.26 53.80
N GLY A 239 15.79 -8.33 52.87
CA GLY A 239 16.93 -7.42 52.91
C GLY A 239 16.96 -6.37 51.81
N SER A 240 17.97 -5.51 51.87
CA SER A 240 18.19 -4.46 50.87
C SER A 240 19.68 -4.20 50.63
N GLY A 241 20.09 -4.17 49.37
CA GLY A 241 21.46 -3.85 48.98
C GLY A 241 22.41 -5.04 49.01
N GLU A 242 21.90 -6.27 48.92
CA GLU A 242 22.74 -7.48 48.92
C GLU A 242 23.36 -7.76 47.55
N THR A 243 24.58 -8.29 47.55
CA THR A 243 25.19 -8.96 46.41
C THR A 243 25.08 -10.46 46.62
N ILE A 244 24.26 -11.14 45.83
CA ILE A 244 24.10 -12.59 45.87
C ILE A 244 24.92 -13.20 44.73
N THR A 245 25.77 -14.17 45.03
CA THR A 245 26.52 -14.95 44.04
C THR A 245 26.28 -16.42 44.28
N GLY A 246 26.39 -17.28 43.27
CA GLY A 246 26.17 -18.71 43.49
C GLY A 246 26.44 -19.63 42.31
N GLY A 247 26.24 -20.92 42.56
CA GLY A 247 26.42 -21.99 41.60
C GLY A 247 25.17 -22.28 40.74
N THR A 248 25.03 -23.52 40.26
CA THR A 248 23.88 -23.92 39.43
C THR A 248 22.73 -24.49 40.28
N GLY A 249 21.49 -24.31 39.80
CA GLY A 249 20.29 -24.90 40.39
C GLY A 249 19.85 -24.28 41.72
N ASN A 250 20.28 -23.05 42.02
CA ASN A 250 19.89 -22.35 43.23
C ASN A 250 18.40 -21.96 43.22
N THR A 251 17.78 -21.92 44.40
CA THR A 251 16.43 -21.36 44.60
C THR A 251 16.51 -20.18 45.56
N LEU A 252 16.13 -18.99 45.13
CA LEU A 252 16.27 -17.77 45.90
C LEU A 252 14.95 -17.02 45.97
N ASN A 253 14.40 -16.85 47.17
CA ASN A 253 13.29 -15.92 47.40
C ASN A 253 13.88 -14.62 47.96
N ILE A 254 13.58 -13.48 47.37
CA ILE A 254 14.06 -12.16 47.80
C ILE A 254 12.92 -11.20 48.05
N GLY A 255 13.11 -10.26 48.99
CA GLY A 255 12.21 -9.13 49.16
C GLY A 255 12.60 -8.24 50.34
N GLY A 256 11.72 -7.30 50.70
CA GLY A 256 11.87 -6.47 51.89
C GLY A 256 12.64 -5.15 51.70
N ASN A 257 13.14 -4.87 50.48
CA ASN A 257 13.81 -3.61 50.18
C ASN A 257 12.88 -2.47 49.75
N GLY A 258 11.63 -2.75 49.35
CA GLY A 258 10.76 -1.73 48.78
C GLY A 258 11.01 -1.54 47.27
N LEU A 259 9.99 -1.06 46.55
CA LEU A 259 10.05 -0.79 45.10
C LEU A 259 11.23 0.13 44.70
N TYR A 260 11.54 1.12 45.55
CA TYR A 260 12.64 2.08 45.34
C TYR A 260 13.79 1.89 46.35
N GLY A 261 13.87 0.71 46.96
CA GLY A 261 14.96 0.35 47.87
C GLY A 261 16.33 0.24 47.20
N ALA A 262 17.34 -0.02 48.03
CA ALA A 262 18.63 -0.47 47.55
C ALA A 262 18.46 -1.82 46.81
N VAL A 263 19.09 -1.92 45.64
CA VAL A 263 18.97 -3.07 44.72
C VAL A 263 19.63 -4.30 45.33
N ASN A 264 18.96 -5.44 45.23
CA ASN A 264 19.59 -6.74 45.44
C ASN A 264 20.18 -7.23 44.11
N ASN A 265 21.50 -7.31 44.02
CA ASN A 265 22.24 -7.73 42.83
C ASN A 265 22.46 -9.24 42.86
N VAL A 266 21.73 -9.99 42.04
CA VAL A 266 21.72 -11.46 42.02
C VAL A 266 22.56 -11.96 40.85
N HIS A 267 23.76 -12.46 41.10
CA HIS A 267 24.64 -13.06 40.08
C HIS A 267 24.52 -14.59 40.09
N LEU A 268 23.52 -15.12 39.38
CA LEU A 268 23.19 -16.54 39.31
C LEU A 268 22.88 -16.96 37.86
N SER A 269 23.16 -18.21 37.50
CA SER A 269 22.77 -18.78 36.20
C SER A 269 21.98 -20.07 36.42
N GLY A 270 20.90 -20.25 35.66
CA GLY A 270 20.03 -21.43 35.78
C GLY A 270 19.31 -21.51 37.14
N ALA A 271 19.11 -20.39 37.83
CA ALA A 271 18.48 -20.35 39.14
C ALA A 271 16.96 -20.12 39.03
N THR A 272 16.23 -20.53 40.08
CA THR A 272 14.83 -20.13 40.28
C THR A 272 14.80 -18.99 41.30
N VAL A 273 14.32 -17.81 40.90
CA VAL A 273 14.25 -16.61 41.73
C VAL A 273 12.80 -16.21 41.93
N VAL A 274 12.38 -15.96 43.17
CA VAL A 274 11.07 -15.39 43.49
C VAL A 274 11.28 -14.03 44.14
N GLU A 275 10.81 -12.98 43.49
CA GLU A 275 10.87 -11.61 43.99
C GLU A 275 9.50 -11.21 44.58
N ALA A 276 9.46 -10.92 45.88
CA ALA A 276 8.23 -10.61 46.58
C ALA A 276 7.66 -9.22 46.20
N ASP A 277 6.37 -9.00 46.49
CA ASP A 277 5.70 -7.70 46.29
C ASP A 277 6.50 -6.54 46.88
N ASN A 278 6.45 -5.37 46.22
CA ASN A 278 7.15 -4.16 46.65
C ASN A 278 8.65 -4.39 46.86
N SER A 279 9.34 -4.98 45.89
CA SER A 279 10.77 -5.27 45.96
C SER A 279 11.51 -4.77 44.71
N ARG A 280 12.85 -4.82 44.76
CA ARG A 280 13.72 -4.47 43.64
C ARG A 280 14.93 -5.40 43.52
N ALA A 281 15.20 -5.92 42.33
CA ALA A 281 16.34 -6.80 42.09
C ALA A 281 16.91 -6.66 40.68
N ASP A 282 18.23 -6.73 40.59
CA ASP A 282 18.96 -6.83 39.32
C ASP A 282 19.56 -8.24 39.23
N ILE A 283 19.04 -9.06 38.33
CA ILE A 283 19.39 -10.46 38.16
C ILE A 283 20.35 -10.57 36.98
N TYR A 284 21.56 -11.04 37.22
CA TYR A 284 22.64 -11.24 36.26
C TYR A 284 22.90 -12.73 36.06
N GLY A 285 23.29 -13.10 34.84
CA GLY A 285 23.59 -14.48 34.45
C GLY A 285 22.49 -15.08 33.58
N ASP A 286 22.73 -16.25 33.00
CA ASP A 286 21.89 -16.79 31.93
C ASP A 286 20.91 -17.87 32.43
N GLY A 287 19.75 -17.99 31.79
CA GLY A 287 18.81 -19.10 31.96
C GLY A 287 18.05 -19.10 33.28
N ASN A 288 17.89 -17.95 33.93
CA ASN A 288 17.18 -17.84 35.21
C ASN A 288 15.66 -17.86 35.01
N GLN A 289 14.94 -18.52 35.92
CA GLN A 289 13.49 -18.49 35.98
C GLN A 289 13.03 -17.61 37.15
N VAL A 290 12.42 -16.48 36.84
CA VAL A 290 12.07 -15.42 37.78
C VAL A 290 10.56 -15.30 37.88
N THR A 291 10.02 -15.35 39.09
CA THR A 291 8.62 -15.00 39.38
C THR A 291 8.59 -13.77 40.26
N ALA A 292 7.94 -12.70 39.80
CA ALA A 292 7.84 -11.45 40.54
C ALA A 292 6.39 -11.16 40.96
N GLY A 293 6.25 -10.53 42.13
CA GLY A 293 4.98 -10.06 42.68
C GLY A 293 4.47 -8.75 42.09
N SER A 294 3.63 -8.04 42.84
CA SER A 294 3.10 -6.71 42.51
C SER A 294 4.06 -5.58 42.88
N ASN A 295 4.07 -4.49 42.11
CA ASN A 295 4.93 -3.32 42.34
C ASN A 295 6.41 -3.71 42.52
N VAL A 296 6.97 -4.40 41.55
CA VAL A 296 8.36 -4.89 41.59
C VAL A 296 9.21 -4.19 40.53
N ASN A 297 10.48 -3.91 40.84
CA ASN A 297 11.47 -3.46 39.86
C ASN A 297 12.50 -4.56 39.60
N THR A 298 12.37 -5.28 38.48
CA THR A 298 13.24 -6.41 38.15
C THR A 298 14.08 -6.10 36.89
N ALA A 299 15.40 -6.22 36.97
CA ALA A 299 16.27 -6.24 35.79
C ALA A 299 16.74 -7.66 35.47
N LEU A 300 16.68 -8.06 34.20
CA LEU A 300 17.26 -9.28 33.66
C LEU A 300 18.50 -8.90 32.83
N ASN A 301 19.67 -9.25 33.34
CA ASN A 301 20.99 -8.93 32.82
C ASN A 301 21.74 -10.19 32.39
N GLY A 302 21.20 -10.87 31.38
CA GLY A 302 21.69 -12.15 30.91
C GLY A 302 20.91 -12.64 29.69
N ASN A 303 21.22 -13.86 29.24
CA ASN A 303 20.55 -14.49 28.11
C ASN A 303 19.56 -15.56 28.58
N ASP A 304 18.52 -15.80 27.77
CA ASP A 304 17.56 -16.88 27.96
C ASP A 304 16.85 -16.89 29.34
N ASP A 305 16.75 -15.72 29.99
CA ASP A 305 16.02 -15.57 31.25
C ASP A 305 14.50 -15.56 31.01
N VAL A 306 13.74 -16.11 31.94
CA VAL A 306 12.26 -16.16 31.88
C VAL A 306 11.71 -15.43 33.09
N LEU A 307 10.96 -14.35 32.87
CA LEU A 307 10.26 -13.60 33.91
C LEU A 307 8.74 -13.79 33.78
N THR A 308 8.09 -14.07 34.90
CA THR A 308 6.63 -13.96 35.05
C THR A 308 6.32 -12.98 36.16
N VAL A 309 5.63 -11.89 35.83
CA VAL A 309 5.09 -10.95 36.82
C VAL A 309 3.64 -11.33 37.08
N THR A 310 3.30 -11.57 38.35
CA THR A 310 1.96 -12.01 38.76
C THR A 310 1.06 -10.85 39.20
N GLY A 311 1.65 -9.68 39.47
CA GLY A 311 0.97 -8.43 39.81
C GLY A 311 1.04 -7.41 38.69
N SER A 312 0.94 -6.12 39.03
CA SER A 312 1.10 -4.98 38.12
C SER A 312 1.84 -3.82 38.79
N GLY A 313 2.16 -2.76 38.03
CA GLY A 313 2.63 -1.47 38.58
C GLY A 313 4.14 -1.37 38.82
N GLY A 314 4.91 -2.35 38.33
CA GLY A 314 6.36 -2.43 38.41
C GLY A 314 7.11 -1.97 37.14
N GLY A 315 8.43 -2.03 37.20
CA GLY A 315 9.35 -1.82 36.08
C GLY A 315 10.14 -3.08 35.76
N VAL A 316 10.28 -3.40 34.47
CA VAL A 316 11.10 -4.52 33.98
C VAL A 316 12.19 -3.99 33.07
N TRP A 317 13.44 -4.36 33.31
CA TRP A 317 14.57 -4.06 32.41
C TRP A 317 15.11 -5.35 31.82
N ILE A 318 15.33 -5.38 30.51
CA ILE A 318 15.87 -6.54 29.82
C ILE A 318 17.11 -6.12 29.02
N THR A 319 18.21 -6.83 29.26
CA THR A 319 19.41 -6.81 28.44
C THR A 319 19.78 -8.23 28.03
N GLY A 320 20.60 -8.40 26.98
CA GLY A 320 20.98 -9.72 26.48
C GLY A 320 19.99 -10.29 25.45
N THR A 321 20.09 -11.58 25.16
CA THR A 321 19.34 -12.21 24.06
C THR A 321 18.53 -13.41 24.54
N GLY A 322 17.38 -13.64 23.92
CA GLY A 322 16.55 -14.84 24.17
C GLY A 322 15.63 -14.75 25.39
N SER A 323 15.72 -13.69 26.20
CA SER A 323 14.92 -13.55 27.41
C SER A 323 13.42 -13.34 27.11
N SER A 324 12.56 -13.81 27.99
CA SER A 324 11.10 -13.70 27.86
C SER A 324 10.46 -13.14 29.13
N ALA A 325 9.43 -12.32 28.97
CA ALA A 325 8.68 -11.70 30.06
C ALA A 325 7.18 -11.85 29.82
N THR A 326 6.48 -12.45 30.78
CA THR A 326 5.01 -12.47 30.85
C THR A 326 4.57 -11.44 31.89
N VAL A 327 3.98 -10.34 31.43
CA VAL A 327 3.75 -9.11 32.20
C VAL A 327 2.35 -8.55 31.84
N SER A 328 1.66 -7.89 32.76
CA SER A 328 0.41 -7.17 32.49
C SER A 328 0.29 -5.82 33.22
N GLY A 329 0.45 -4.72 32.48
CA GLY A 329 0.36 -3.36 32.97
C GLY A 329 1.69 -2.80 33.49
N GLU A 330 2.82 -3.31 32.99
CA GLU A 330 4.17 -2.92 33.39
C GLU A 330 4.78 -1.90 32.43
N THR A 331 5.82 -1.22 32.92
CA THR A 331 6.77 -0.53 32.05
C THR A 331 7.95 -1.46 31.78
N VAL A 332 8.16 -1.83 30.53
CA VAL A 332 9.27 -2.70 30.12
C VAL A 332 10.29 -1.90 29.32
N THR A 333 11.54 -1.91 29.76
CA THR A 333 12.66 -1.27 29.07
C THR A 333 13.59 -2.32 28.50
N VAL A 334 13.82 -2.31 27.19
CA VAL A 334 14.75 -3.21 26.51
C VAL A 334 15.94 -2.42 26.01
N THR A 335 17.16 -2.83 26.32
CA THR A 335 18.35 -2.11 25.82
C THR A 335 18.62 -2.48 24.36
N THR A 336 19.03 -1.54 23.52
CA THR A 336 19.40 -1.80 22.10
C THR A 336 20.46 -2.90 21.99
N GLY A 337 20.34 -3.76 20.98
CA GLY A 337 21.18 -4.95 20.80
C GLY A 337 20.65 -6.20 21.52
N SER A 338 19.56 -6.06 22.28
CA SER A 338 18.91 -7.16 22.99
C SER A 338 17.81 -7.80 22.14
N SER A 339 17.45 -9.04 22.47
CA SER A 339 16.23 -9.68 21.96
C SER A 339 15.35 -10.16 23.10
N ALA A 340 14.06 -9.89 23.01
CA ALA A 340 13.11 -10.22 24.07
C ALA A 340 11.78 -10.72 23.49
N THR A 341 11.12 -11.62 24.22
CA THR A 341 9.71 -11.98 24.00
C THR A 341 8.88 -11.39 25.13
N ILE A 342 7.95 -10.50 24.84
CA ILE A 342 7.06 -9.89 25.83
C ILE A 342 5.63 -10.36 25.54
N SER A 343 4.94 -10.84 26.56
CA SER A 343 3.55 -11.28 26.45
C SER A 343 2.68 -10.81 27.60
N GLY A 344 1.37 -10.71 27.36
CA GLY A 344 0.36 -10.40 28.36
C GLY A 344 -0.54 -9.25 27.90
N THR A 345 -0.76 -8.23 28.73
CA THR A 345 -1.70 -7.15 28.35
C THR A 345 -1.31 -5.77 28.87
N GLY A 346 -1.46 -4.74 28.04
CA GLY A 346 -1.48 -3.35 28.50
C GLY A 346 -0.13 -2.73 28.87
N ASP A 347 0.98 -3.29 28.39
CA ASP A 347 2.32 -2.87 28.79
C ASP A 347 2.86 -1.69 27.97
N ASN A 348 3.70 -0.87 28.60
CA ASN A 348 4.47 0.19 27.94
C ASN A 348 5.91 -0.30 27.71
N VAL A 349 6.22 -0.72 26.48
CA VAL A 349 7.53 -1.23 26.09
C VAL A 349 8.35 -0.13 25.43
N THR A 350 9.56 0.13 25.91
CA THR A 350 10.49 1.11 25.33
C THR A 350 11.85 0.46 25.03
N VAL A 351 12.36 0.64 23.81
CA VAL A 351 13.73 0.25 23.46
C VAL A 351 14.65 1.46 23.64
N VAL A 352 15.70 1.33 24.47
CA VAL A 352 16.62 2.43 24.82
C VAL A 352 18.04 2.21 24.29
N GLY A 353 18.66 3.26 23.77
CA GLY A 353 20.01 3.25 23.22
C GLY A 353 20.06 3.51 21.70
N SER A 354 21.25 3.42 21.10
CA SER A 354 21.45 3.58 19.66
C SER A 354 21.82 2.23 19.04
N GLY A 355 20.90 1.61 18.31
CA GLY A 355 21.07 0.29 17.70
C GLY A 355 19.73 -0.36 17.37
N THR A 356 19.75 -1.59 16.88
CA THR A 356 18.54 -2.37 16.58
C THR A 356 18.29 -3.43 17.66
N SER A 357 17.02 -3.77 17.88
CA SER A 357 16.59 -4.87 18.74
C SER A 357 15.64 -5.80 17.99
N SER A 358 15.48 -7.02 18.48
CA SER A 358 14.48 -7.96 17.97
C SER A 358 13.47 -8.28 19.06
N LEU A 359 12.25 -7.81 18.89
CA LEU A 359 11.19 -7.98 19.87
C LEU A 359 10.12 -8.93 19.33
N ILE A 360 9.65 -9.86 20.15
CA ILE A 360 8.46 -10.67 19.89
C ILE A 360 7.38 -10.22 20.87
N ILE A 361 6.20 -9.87 20.38
CA ILE A 361 5.07 -9.40 21.19
C ILE A 361 3.90 -10.36 21.04
N GLY A 362 3.36 -10.83 22.15
CA GLY A 362 2.09 -11.57 22.20
C GLY A 362 1.11 -10.92 23.17
N GLY A 363 -0.18 -11.14 22.96
CA GLY A 363 -1.22 -10.51 23.78
C GLY A 363 -1.64 -9.14 23.27
N THR A 364 -2.34 -8.36 24.10
CA THR A 364 -3.14 -7.23 23.61
C THR A 364 -2.92 -5.93 24.39
N GLY A 365 -2.94 -4.81 23.68
CA GLY A 365 -2.95 -3.47 24.26
C GLY A 365 -1.57 -2.92 24.61
N HIS A 366 -0.50 -3.48 24.04
CA HIS A 366 0.85 -3.00 24.28
C HIS A 366 1.11 -1.68 23.54
N SER A 367 1.71 -0.71 24.22
CA SER A 367 2.24 0.52 23.64
C SER A 367 3.76 0.40 23.54
N ILE A 368 4.30 0.49 22.33
CA ILE A 368 5.70 0.20 22.03
C ILE A 368 6.35 1.46 21.47
N THR A 369 7.48 1.86 22.07
CA THR A 369 8.38 2.88 21.52
C THR A 369 9.68 2.20 21.09
N GLN A 370 9.88 2.06 19.80
CA GLN A 370 11.06 1.44 19.19
C GLN A 370 11.45 2.23 17.94
N SER A 371 12.73 2.29 17.59
CA SER A 371 13.18 2.88 16.33
C SER A 371 14.18 1.96 15.65
N GLY A 372 13.77 1.36 14.54
CA GLY A 372 14.54 0.35 13.81
C GLY A 372 14.46 -1.06 14.41
N GLY A 373 15.05 -2.03 13.70
CA GLY A 373 15.05 -3.44 14.10
C GLY A 373 13.77 -4.18 13.70
N THR A 374 13.55 -5.34 14.33
CA THR A 374 12.42 -6.23 14.02
C THR A 374 11.42 -6.25 15.17
N LEU A 375 10.13 -6.15 14.82
CA LEU A 375 9.00 -6.34 15.74
C LEU A 375 8.14 -7.50 15.22
N ALA A 376 8.26 -8.66 15.84
CA ALA A 376 7.44 -9.82 15.53
C ALA A 376 6.17 -9.84 16.40
N LEU A 377 5.01 -10.11 15.80
CA LEU A 377 3.70 -10.17 16.45
C LEU A 377 3.19 -11.62 16.45
N ALA A 378 2.84 -12.14 17.62
CA ALA A 378 2.10 -13.40 17.73
C ALA A 378 0.69 -13.25 17.15
N ASN A 379 0.01 -14.37 16.87
CA ASN A 379 -1.37 -14.35 16.37
C ASN A 379 -2.29 -13.53 17.30
N SER A 380 -3.19 -12.74 16.69
CA SER A 380 -4.15 -11.90 17.41
C SER A 380 -3.53 -10.88 18.38
N ALA A 381 -2.24 -10.56 18.25
CA ALA A 381 -1.64 -9.49 19.04
C ALA A 381 -2.17 -8.12 18.66
N SER A 382 -2.31 -7.22 19.64
CA SER A 382 -2.66 -5.82 19.41
C SER A 382 -1.62 -4.86 19.98
N VAL A 383 -1.09 -3.99 19.12
CA VAL A 383 0.08 -3.13 19.40
C VAL A 383 -0.16 -1.72 18.89
N SER A 384 0.23 -0.73 19.68
CA SER A 384 0.43 0.65 19.23
C SER A 384 1.92 0.96 19.20
N LEU A 385 2.48 1.17 18.02
CA LEU A 385 3.90 1.44 17.79
C LEU A 385 4.13 2.92 17.49
N SER A 386 4.99 3.56 18.29
CA SER A 386 5.57 4.87 18.02
C SER A 386 7.04 4.69 17.66
N GLY A 387 7.38 4.85 16.38
CA GLY A 387 8.67 4.41 15.87
C GLY A 387 8.92 4.71 14.40
N SER A 388 10.15 4.48 13.94
CA SER A 388 10.53 4.65 12.55
C SER A 388 11.61 3.64 12.12
N GLY A 389 11.41 3.03 10.96
CA GLY A 389 12.38 2.10 10.37
C GLY A 389 12.20 0.66 10.83
N GLU A 390 11.06 0.30 11.42
CA GLU A 390 10.80 -1.07 11.89
C GLU A 390 10.47 -2.02 10.73
N THR A 391 10.94 -3.26 10.83
CA THR A 391 10.38 -4.39 10.08
C THR A 391 9.42 -5.15 11.00
N ILE A 392 8.13 -5.07 10.71
CA ILE A 392 7.06 -5.68 11.51
C ILE A 392 6.61 -6.94 10.81
N ILE A 393 6.57 -8.07 11.51
CA ILE A 393 6.21 -9.37 10.95
C ILE A 393 5.18 -10.01 11.87
N GLY A 394 4.11 -10.59 11.35
CA GLY A 394 3.10 -11.22 12.22
C GLY A 394 2.27 -12.28 11.55
N GLY A 395 1.51 -13.00 12.37
CA GLY A 395 0.55 -14.01 11.94
C GLY A 395 -0.80 -13.41 11.54
N THR A 396 -1.88 -14.14 11.79
CA THR A 396 -3.23 -13.70 11.41
C THR A 396 -3.95 -12.97 12.55
N GLY A 397 -4.87 -12.07 12.17
CA GLY A 397 -5.78 -11.39 13.11
C GLY A 397 -5.11 -10.31 13.98
N ASN A 398 -3.95 -9.81 13.58
CA ASN A 398 -3.25 -8.74 14.30
C ASN A 398 -3.95 -7.38 14.15
N THR A 399 -3.88 -6.57 15.21
CA THR A 399 -4.27 -5.15 15.18
C THR A 399 -3.04 -4.29 15.45
N LEU A 400 -2.66 -3.43 14.50
CA LEU A 400 -1.47 -2.61 14.60
C LEU A 400 -1.84 -1.15 14.41
N ASN A 401 -1.64 -0.32 15.43
CA ASN A 401 -1.62 1.13 15.28
C ASN A 401 -0.16 1.57 15.11
N ILE A 402 0.14 2.37 14.11
CA ILE A 402 1.50 2.81 13.80
C ILE A 402 1.56 4.31 13.60
N GLY A 403 2.60 4.96 14.13
CA GLY A 403 2.86 6.36 13.83
C GLY A 403 4.18 6.89 14.39
N GLY A 404 4.37 8.21 14.27
CA GLY A 404 5.49 8.92 14.87
C GLY A 404 6.77 8.98 14.03
N ASN A 405 6.80 8.37 12.83
CA ASN A 405 7.95 8.47 11.93
C ASN A 405 7.97 9.73 11.06
N GLY A 406 6.87 10.45 10.90
CA GLY A 406 6.80 11.58 9.97
C GLY A 406 6.50 11.13 8.54
N LEU A 407 5.87 12.01 7.75
CA LEU A 407 5.51 11.77 6.34
C LEU A 407 6.72 11.32 5.46
N TYR A 408 7.91 11.83 5.78
CA TYR A 408 9.17 11.52 5.09
C TYR A 408 10.19 10.79 5.98
N GLY A 409 9.72 10.19 7.08
CA GLY A 409 10.56 9.39 7.96
C GLY A 409 11.08 8.10 7.33
N ALA A 410 11.88 7.38 8.11
CA ALA A 410 12.20 6.00 7.81
C ALA A 410 10.90 5.17 7.78
N VAL A 411 10.76 4.36 6.74
CA VAL A 411 9.54 3.58 6.47
C VAL A 411 9.42 2.44 7.47
N ASN A 412 8.20 2.24 7.96
CA ASN A 412 7.86 1.03 8.69
C ASN A 412 7.34 -0.03 7.70
N ASN A 413 8.05 -1.14 7.59
CA ASN A 413 7.73 -2.23 6.66
C ASN A 413 6.88 -3.27 7.40
N VAL A 414 5.59 -3.32 7.11
CA VAL A 414 4.60 -4.15 7.82
C VAL A 414 4.27 -5.39 7.00
N HIS A 415 4.76 -6.56 7.38
CA HIS A 415 4.50 -7.84 6.73
C HIS A 415 3.39 -8.61 7.48
N LEU A 416 2.13 -8.33 7.13
CA LEU A 416 0.93 -8.90 7.77
C LEU A 416 -0.10 -9.33 6.72
N SER A 417 -0.97 -10.29 7.07
CA SER A 417 -2.09 -10.69 6.21
C SER A 417 -3.36 -10.85 7.03
N GLY A 418 -4.48 -10.34 6.52
CA GLY A 418 -5.75 -10.30 7.25
C GLY A 418 -5.70 -9.45 8.53
N ALA A 419 -4.80 -8.47 8.61
CA ALA A 419 -4.63 -7.62 9.78
C ALA A 419 -5.46 -6.33 9.67
N THR A 420 -5.72 -5.72 10.83
CA THR A 420 -6.23 -4.34 10.91
C THR A 420 -5.06 -3.41 11.23
N VAL A 421 -4.78 -2.46 10.35
CA VAL A 421 -3.70 -1.49 10.49
C VAL A 421 -4.28 -0.09 10.56
N VAL A 422 -3.87 0.70 11.55
CA VAL A 422 -4.18 2.13 11.65
C VAL A 422 -2.87 2.88 11.53
N GLU A 423 -2.75 3.74 10.53
CA GLU A 423 -1.61 4.60 10.32
C GLU A 423 -1.97 6.04 10.73
N ALA A 424 -1.39 6.51 11.82
CA ALA A 424 -1.68 7.80 12.41
C ALA A 424 -1.20 8.97 11.52
N ASP A 425 -1.71 10.17 11.79
CA ASP A 425 -1.32 11.38 11.06
C ASP A 425 0.21 11.59 11.01
N ASN A 426 0.70 12.13 9.90
CA ASN A 426 2.12 12.40 9.67
C ASN A 426 2.98 11.14 9.84
N SER A 427 2.61 10.05 9.18
CA SER A 427 3.32 8.77 9.25
C SER A 427 3.61 8.19 7.87
N ARG A 428 4.44 7.14 7.83
CA ARG A 428 4.76 6.41 6.60
C ARG A 428 4.91 4.91 6.81
N ALA A 429 4.17 4.10 6.07
CA ALA A 429 4.24 2.64 6.16
C ALA A 429 4.08 1.95 4.80
N ASP A 430 4.87 0.89 4.61
CA ASP A 430 4.73 -0.02 3.48
C ASP A 430 4.15 -1.34 4.00
N ILE A 431 2.91 -1.64 3.63
CA ILE A 431 2.14 -2.78 4.14
C ILE A 431 2.19 -3.90 3.11
N TYR A 432 2.88 -4.98 3.43
CA TYR A 432 3.02 -6.19 2.65
C TYR A 432 2.06 -7.29 3.11
N GLY A 433 1.51 -8.03 2.15
CA GLY A 433 0.63 -9.18 2.38
C GLY A 433 -0.82 -8.92 1.96
N ASP A 434 -1.67 -9.94 2.14
CA ASP A 434 -3.00 -9.98 1.53
C ASP A 434 -4.13 -9.69 2.53
N GLY A 435 -5.21 -9.07 2.06
CA GLY A 435 -6.46 -8.94 2.81
C GLY A 435 -6.40 -8.03 4.04
N ASN A 436 -5.47 -7.08 4.10
CA ASN A 436 -5.35 -6.15 5.23
C ASN A 436 -6.38 -5.02 5.14
N GLN A 437 -6.93 -4.63 6.29
CA GLN A 437 -7.83 -3.50 6.46
C GLN A 437 -7.01 -2.32 7.04
N VAL A 438 -6.82 -1.27 6.26
CA VAL A 438 -5.95 -0.14 6.59
C VAL A 438 -6.77 1.14 6.72
N THR A 439 -6.59 1.87 7.82
CA THR A 439 -7.11 3.23 7.99
C THR A 439 -5.93 4.20 8.14
N ALA A 440 -5.85 5.21 7.29
CA ALA A 440 -4.76 6.18 7.30
C ALA A 440 -5.28 7.60 7.60
N GLY A 441 -4.55 8.32 8.43
CA GLY A 441 -4.82 9.71 8.82
C GLY A 441 -4.46 10.76 7.76
N SER A 442 -4.19 11.98 8.21
CA SER A 442 -3.72 13.10 7.38
C SER A 442 -2.20 13.07 7.17
N ASN A 443 -1.72 13.55 6.01
CA ASN A 443 -0.31 13.58 5.66
C ASN A 443 0.38 12.21 5.85
N VAL A 444 -0.20 11.17 5.26
CA VAL A 444 0.30 9.79 5.38
C VAL A 444 0.80 9.27 4.04
N ASN A 445 1.93 8.56 4.04
CA ASN A 445 2.40 7.82 2.87
C ASN A 445 2.24 6.31 3.10
N THR A 446 1.23 5.71 2.46
CA THR A 446 0.91 4.28 2.63
C THR A 446 1.14 3.52 1.32
N ALA A 447 1.93 2.44 1.36
CA ALA A 447 1.97 1.47 0.28
C ALA A 447 1.20 0.20 0.64
N LEU A 448 0.37 -0.30 -0.27
CA LEU A 448 -0.33 -1.58 -0.17
C LEU A 448 0.32 -2.55 -1.17
N ASN A 449 1.11 -3.49 -0.64
CA ASN A 449 1.88 -4.47 -1.39
C ASN A 449 1.33 -5.88 -1.21
N GLY A 450 0.29 -6.22 -1.98
CA GLY A 450 -0.38 -7.50 -1.92
C GLY A 450 -1.82 -7.44 -2.44
N ASN A 451 -2.53 -8.55 -2.36
CA ASN A 451 -3.84 -8.70 -2.96
C ASN A 451 -4.97 -8.41 -1.96
N GLY A 452 -6.07 -7.83 -2.46
CA GLY A 452 -7.31 -7.70 -1.68
C GLY A 452 -7.21 -6.79 -0.46
N ASN A 453 -6.25 -5.86 -0.42
CA ASN A 453 -6.10 -4.91 0.68
C ASN A 453 -7.15 -3.79 0.56
N VAL A 454 -7.71 -3.34 1.68
CA VAL A 454 -8.67 -2.23 1.72
C VAL A 454 -8.05 -1.07 2.49
N LEU A 455 -7.98 0.10 1.87
CA LEU A 455 -7.51 1.34 2.48
C LEU A 455 -8.64 2.37 2.56
N THR A 456 -8.78 3.02 3.70
CA THR A 456 -9.56 4.24 3.86
C THR A 456 -8.65 5.35 4.36
N VAL A 457 -8.55 6.45 3.62
CA VAL A 457 -7.85 7.66 4.06
C VAL A 457 -8.88 8.64 4.60
N THR A 458 -8.71 9.07 5.84
CA THR A 458 -9.64 9.99 6.52
C THR A 458 -9.18 11.45 6.48
N GLY A 459 -7.91 11.68 6.16
CA GLY A 459 -7.30 13.01 6.03
C GLY A 459 -6.95 13.36 4.58
N SER A 460 -6.09 14.36 4.40
CA SER A 460 -5.54 14.76 3.09
C SER A 460 -4.03 14.96 3.14
N GLY A 461 -3.38 15.17 1.99
CA GLY A 461 -1.97 15.62 1.90
C GLY A 461 -0.93 14.49 1.87
N GLY A 462 -1.39 13.26 1.73
CA GLY A 462 -0.57 12.05 1.64
C GLY A 462 -0.41 11.49 0.23
N GLY A 463 0.19 10.30 0.15
CA GLY A 463 0.30 9.49 -1.07
C GLY A 463 -0.06 8.04 -0.82
N VAL A 464 -0.70 7.40 -1.80
CA VAL A 464 -1.07 5.99 -1.75
C VAL A 464 -0.38 5.25 -2.88
N TRP A 465 0.28 4.14 -2.58
CA TRP A 465 0.84 3.22 -3.58
C TRP A 465 0.11 1.89 -3.52
N ILE A 466 -0.28 1.35 -4.68
CA ILE A 466 -0.98 0.07 -4.77
C ILE A 466 -0.22 -0.84 -5.72
N THR A 467 0.17 -2.01 -5.22
CA THR A 467 0.69 -3.12 -6.01
C THR A 467 -0.08 -4.40 -5.68
N GLY A 468 -0.27 -5.27 -6.69
CA GLY A 468 -1.07 -6.49 -6.55
C GLY A 468 -2.49 -6.33 -7.10
N THR A 469 -3.36 -7.29 -6.79
CA THR A 469 -4.69 -7.38 -7.43
C THR A 469 -5.84 -7.30 -6.42
N GLY A 470 -6.94 -6.67 -6.82
CA GLY A 470 -8.18 -6.63 -6.04
C GLY A 470 -8.17 -5.70 -4.83
N SER A 471 -7.15 -4.85 -4.69
CA SER A 471 -7.10 -3.87 -3.59
C SER A 471 -8.08 -2.71 -3.84
N SER A 472 -8.60 -2.11 -2.77
CA SER A 472 -9.51 -0.96 -2.86
C SER A 472 -9.05 0.19 -1.98
N ALA A 473 -9.12 1.42 -2.48
CA ALA A 473 -8.80 2.64 -1.74
C ALA A 473 -9.99 3.61 -1.78
N THR A 474 -10.42 4.06 -0.60
CA THR A 474 -11.35 5.18 -0.44
C THR A 474 -10.55 6.41 -0.03
N VAL A 475 -10.44 7.38 -0.94
CA VAL A 475 -9.52 8.52 -0.90
C VAL A 475 -10.23 9.78 -1.43
N SER A 476 -9.94 10.96 -0.89
CA SER A 476 -10.41 12.25 -1.40
C SER A 476 -9.32 13.31 -1.45
N GLY A 477 -8.79 13.57 -2.65
CA GLY A 477 -7.79 14.60 -2.91
C GLY A 477 -6.36 14.07 -2.80
N GLU A 478 -6.17 12.76 -2.90
CA GLU A 478 -4.86 12.11 -2.81
C GLU A 478 -4.21 11.91 -4.18
N THR A 479 -2.89 11.71 -4.17
CA THR A 479 -2.21 11.07 -5.30
C THR A 479 -2.17 9.56 -5.06
N VAL A 480 -2.76 8.80 -5.98
CA VAL A 480 -2.75 7.33 -5.95
C VAL A 480 -1.89 6.80 -7.08
N THR A 481 -0.79 6.12 -6.74
CA THR A 481 0.09 5.46 -7.70
C THR A 481 -0.23 3.98 -7.76
N VAL A 482 -0.48 3.45 -8.95
CA VAL A 482 -0.76 2.03 -9.19
C VAL A 482 0.33 1.46 -10.09
N THR A 483 1.01 0.39 -9.69
CA THR A 483 2.03 -0.24 -10.55
C THR A 483 1.37 -1.05 -11.68
N THR A 484 1.94 -1.04 -12.88
CA THR A 484 1.44 -1.84 -14.01
C THR A 484 1.33 -3.33 -13.66
N GLY A 485 0.30 -4.00 -14.20
CA GLY A 485 -0.05 -5.38 -13.84
C GLY A 485 -0.92 -5.51 -12.58
N SER A 486 -1.20 -4.41 -11.88
CA SER A 486 -2.06 -4.36 -10.70
C SER A 486 -3.53 -4.12 -11.06
N SER A 487 -4.43 -4.45 -10.13
CA SER A 487 -5.83 -4.03 -10.20
C SER A 487 -6.29 -3.37 -8.91
N ALA A 488 -7.00 -2.26 -9.06
CA ALA A 488 -7.44 -1.44 -7.94
C ALA A 488 -8.88 -0.93 -8.13
N THR A 489 -9.60 -0.76 -7.02
CA THR A 489 -10.84 0.04 -6.96
C THR A 489 -10.55 1.33 -6.21
N ILE A 490 -10.72 2.49 -6.84
CA ILE A 490 -10.49 3.79 -6.22
C ILE A 490 -11.83 4.52 -6.15
N THR A 491 -12.20 4.99 -4.96
CA THR A 491 -13.44 5.72 -4.74
C THR A 491 -13.21 6.97 -3.92
N GLY A 492 -14.09 7.97 -4.08
CA GLY A 492 -14.10 9.21 -3.32
C GLY A 492 -14.13 10.42 -4.26
N THR A 493 -13.30 11.45 -4.05
CA THR A 493 -13.37 12.65 -4.90
C THR A 493 -12.04 13.33 -5.14
N GLY A 494 -11.81 13.80 -6.37
CA GLY A 494 -10.72 14.75 -6.66
C GLY A 494 -9.31 14.16 -6.69
N ASP A 495 -9.17 12.85 -6.82
CA ASP A 495 -7.85 12.19 -6.75
C ASP A 495 -7.06 12.28 -8.06
N ASN A 496 -5.73 12.30 -7.94
CA ASN A 496 -4.80 12.16 -9.05
C ASN A 496 -4.26 10.72 -9.10
N VAL A 497 -4.80 9.90 -9.99
CA VAL A 497 -4.43 8.49 -10.15
C VAL A 497 -3.40 8.33 -11.27
N ILE A 498 -2.27 7.71 -10.97
CA ILE A 498 -1.16 7.52 -11.91
C ILE A 498 -0.80 6.04 -11.98
N VAL A 499 -0.85 5.45 -13.18
CA VAL A 499 -0.35 4.10 -13.42
C VAL A 499 1.11 4.16 -13.89
N VAL A 500 2.02 3.49 -13.17
CA VAL A 500 3.47 3.54 -13.43
C VAL A 500 4.02 2.19 -13.87
N GLY A 501 4.92 2.21 -14.86
CA GLY A 501 5.55 1.01 -15.45
C GLY A 501 5.10 0.72 -16.88
N SER A 502 5.53 -0.42 -17.43
CA SER A 502 5.05 -0.93 -18.72
C SER A 502 4.13 -2.13 -18.50
N GLY A 503 3.05 -2.24 -19.28
CA GLY A 503 2.03 -3.29 -19.13
C GLY A 503 0.62 -2.71 -18.97
N THR A 504 -0.36 -3.57 -18.74
CA THR A 504 -1.76 -3.19 -18.57
C THR A 504 -2.19 -3.28 -17.10
N SER A 505 -3.12 -2.41 -16.69
CA SER A 505 -3.75 -2.44 -15.37
C SER A 505 -5.26 -2.46 -15.50
N SER A 506 -5.95 -2.87 -14.44
CA SER A 506 -7.41 -2.84 -14.37
C SER A 506 -7.86 -1.96 -13.22
N LEU A 507 -8.51 -0.85 -13.55
CA LEU A 507 -8.93 0.15 -12.57
C LEU A 507 -10.45 0.25 -12.55
N ILE A 508 -11.04 0.28 -11.36
CA ILE A 508 -12.44 0.62 -11.14
C ILE A 508 -12.46 1.98 -10.42
N ILE A 509 -13.18 2.96 -10.98
CA ILE A 509 -13.30 4.31 -10.42
C ILE A 509 -14.74 4.59 -10.04
N GLY A 510 -14.95 5.03 -8.80
CA GLY A 510 -16.22 5.60 -8.35
C GLY A 510 -16.04 6.99 -7.76
N GLY A 511 -17.08 7.81 -7.82
CA GLY A 511 -17.02 9.20 -7.36
C GLY A 511 -16.62 10.18 -8.47
N THR A 512 -16.25 11.41 -8.08
CA THR A 512 -16.20 12.54 -9.02
C THR A 512 -14.90 13.31 -8.96
N GLY A 513 -14.45 13.81 -10.11
CA GLY A 513 -13.34 14.75 -10.23
C GLY A 513 -11.96 14.10 -10.28
N HIS A 514 -11.88 12.80 -10.57
CA HIS A 514 -10.59 12.12 -10.65
C HIS A 514 -9.84 12.50 -11.93
N SER A 515 -8.54 12.74 -11.82
CA SER A 515 -7.59 12.87 -12.93
C SER A 515 -6.78 11.58 -13.02
N ILE A 516 -6.77 10.92 -14.17
CA ILE A 516 -6.16 9.61 -14.37
C ILE A 516 -5.13 9.69 -15.47
N THR A 517 -3.92 9.22 -15.17
CA THR A 517 -2.87 8.99 -16.17
C THR A 517 -2.61 7.49 -16.26
N GLN A 518 -3.03 6.88 -17.37
CA GLN A 518 -2.93 5.44 -17.63
C GLN A 518 -2.71 5.23 -19.13
N SER A 519 -1.86 4.29 -19.53
CA SER A 519 -1.78 3.86 -20.93
C SER A 519 -2.03 2.36 -21.04
N GLY A 520 -3.08 1.98 -21.75
CA GLY A 520 -3.52 0.60 -21.93
C GLY A 520 -4.31 0.04 -20.74
N GLY A 521 -4.88 -1.16 -20.93
CA GLY A 521 -5.67 -1.85 -19.90
C GLY A 521 -7.13 -1.40 -19.86
N THR A 522 -7.79 -1.62 -18.73
CA THR A 522 -9.23 -1.36 -18.56
C THR A 522 -9.48 -0.30 -17.50
N LEU A 523 -10.45 0.59 -17.77
CA LEU A 523 -10.99 1.56 -16.83
C LEU A 523 -12.50 1.37 -16.72
N ALA A 524 -12.99 0.90 -15.57
CA ALA A 524 -14.42 0.76 -15.32
C ALA A 524 -14.93 1.90 -14.43
N LEU A 525 -16.02 2.54 -14.82
CA LEU A 525 -16.63 3.68 -14.14
C LEU A 525 -17.90 3.25 -13.41
N ALA A 526 -18.03 3.57 -12.13
CA ALA A 526 -19.29 3.44 -11.40
C ALA A 526 -20.34 4.43 -11.94
N ASN A 527 -21.62 4.24 -11.58
CA ASN A 527 -22.68 5.17 -11.96
C ASN A 527 -22.34 6.61 -11.55
N SER A 528 -22.62 7.57 -12.44
CA SER A 528 -22.39 9.00 -12.21
C SER A 528 -20.95 9.40 -11.87
N ALA A 529 -19.96 8.54 -12.19
CA ALA A 529 -18.56 8.89 -12.01
C ALA A 529 -18.12 9.96 -13.02
N SER A 530 -17.20 10.85 -12.59
CA SER A 530 -16.58 11.84 -13.47
C SER A 530 -15.06 11.75 -13.46
N VAL A 531 -14.47 11.61 -14.65
CA VAL A 531 -13.05 11.30 -14.84
C VAL A 531 -12.45 12.15 -15.95
N SER A 532 -11.22 12.64 -15.75
CA SER A 532 -10.35 13.11 -16.83
C SER A 532 -9.23 12.10 -17.05
N LEU A 533 -9.15 11.50 -18.22
CA LEU A 533 -8.16 10.49 -18.59
C LEU A 533 -7.15 11.07 -19.59
N SER A 534 -5.87 11.01 -19.24
CA SER A 534 -4.74 11.23 -20.14
C SER A 534 -4.05 9.89 -20.40
N GLY A 535 -4.22 9.34 -21.60
CA GLY A 535 -3.90 7.94 -21.86
C GLY A 535 -4.05 7.50 -23.30
N SER A 536 -3.57 6.30 -23.61
CA SER A 536 -3.72 5.70 -24.93
C SER A 536 -3.90 4.18 -24.86
N GLY A 537 -4.89 3.66 -25.58
CA GLY A 537 -5.18 2.24 -25.68
C GLY A 537 -6.09 1.70 -24.57
N GLU A 538 -6.85 2.56 -23.88
CA GLU A 538 -7.74 2.13 -22.80
C GLU A 538 -9.04 1.53 -23.34
N THR A 539 -9.53 0.47 -22.69
CA THR A 539 -10.93 0.04 -22.79
C THR A 539 -11.70 0.57 -21.60
N ILE A 540 -12.62 1.50 -21.84
CA ILE A 540 -13.38 2.20 -20.84
C ILE A 540 -14.80 1.64 -20.82
N THR A 541 -15.31 1.27 -19.65
CA THR A 541 -16.67 0.75 -19.46
C THR A 541 -17.33 1.51 -18.31
N GLY A 542 -18.65 1.53 -18.24
CA GLY A 542 -19.31 2.20 -17.13
C GLY A 542 -20.83 2.06 -17.12
N GLY A 543 -21.41 2.57 -16.04
CA GLY A 543 -22.85 2.63 -15.85
C GLY A 543 -23.50 3.84 -16.53
N THR A 544 -24.57 4.36 -15.94
CA THR A 544 -25.31 5.51 -16.50
C THR A 544 -24.84 6.84 -15.91
N GLY A 545 -24.93 7.91 -16.70
CA GLY A 545 -24.72 9.28 -16.23
C GLY A 545 -23.27 9.67 -16.00
N ASN A 546 -22.33 8.97 -16.63
CA ASN A 546 -20.90 9.25 -16.53
C ASN A 546 -20.49 10.51 -17.31
N THR A 547 -19.50 11.22 -16.78
CA THR A 547 -18.80 12.31 -17.49
C THR A 547 -17.35 11.93 -17.68
N LEU A 548 -16.89 11.86 -18.92
CA LEU A 548 -15.54 11.44 -19.27
C LEU A 548 -14.86 12.52 -20.11
N ASN A 549 -13.77 13.08 -19.63
CA ASN A 549 -12.84 13.85 -20.45
C ASN A 549 -11.68 12.93 -20.84
N ILE A 550 -11.32 12.89 -22.12
CA ILE A 550 -10.31 11.96 -22.64
C ILE A 550 -9.34 12.67 -23.59
N GLY A 551 -8.05 12.33 -23.50
CA GLY A 551 -7.06 12.77 -24.46
C GLY A 551 -5.67 12.23 -24.23
N GLY A 552 -4.68 12.83 -24.89
CA GLY A 552 -3.26 12.52 -24.69
C GLY A 552 -2.71 11.36 -25.53
N ASN A 553 -3.55 10.68 -26.32
CA ASN A 553 -3.09 9.61 -27.21
C ASN A 553 -2.54 10.11 -28.56
N GLY A 554 -2.83 11.34 -28.97
CA GLY A 554 -2.49 11.80 -30.33
C GLY A 554 -3.55 11.39 -31.35
N LEU A 555 -3.67 12.18 -32.43
CA LEU A 555 -4.60 11.93 -33.55
C LEU A 555 -4.48 10.50 -34.15
N TYR A 556 -3.27 9.94 -34.15
CA TYR A 556 -2.95 8.60 -34.67
C TYR A 556 -2.47 7.64 -33.59
N GLY A 557 -2.74 7.95 -32.32
CA GLY A 557 -2.41 7.09 -31.18
C GLY A 557 -3.17 5.78 -31.16
N ALA A 558 -2.83 4.96 -30.16
CA ALA A 558 -3.67 3.85 -29.76
C ALA A 558 -5.05 4.38 -29.35
N VAL A 559 -6.10 3.74 -29.85
CA VAL A 559 -7.49 4.16 -29.69
C VAL A 559 -7.95 3.91 -28.27
N ASN A 560 -8.67 4.86 -27.70
CA ASN A 560 -9.42 4.65 -26.48
C ASN A 560 -10.84 4.20 -26.83
N ASN A 561 -11.20 2.98 -26.42
CA ASN A 561 -12.49 2.35 -26.72
C ASN A 561 -13.45 2.61 -25.55
N VAL A 562 -14.45 3.47 -25.75
CA VAL A 562 -15.36 3.94 -24.70
C VAL A 562 -16.71 3.26 -24.83
N HIS A 563 -17.02 2.30 -23.97
CA HIS A 563 -18.30 1.58 -23.95
C HIS A 563 -19.25 2.16 -22.90
N LEU A 564 -19.95 3.24 -23.26
CA LEU A 564 -20.86 3.98 -22.37
C LEU A 564 -22.19 4.29 -23.08
N SER A 565 -23.27 4.47 -22.33
CA SER A 565 -24.56 4.92 -22.89
C SER A 565 -25.15 6.04 -22.06
N GLY A 566 -25.68 7.06 -22.72
CA GLY A 566 -26.15 8.29 -22.07
C GLY A 566 -25.06 9.06 -21.34
N ALA A 567 -23.79 8.92 -21.75
CA ALA A 567 -22.66 9.60 -21.12
C ALA A 567 -22.36 10.95 -21.79
N THR A 568 -21.75 11.85 -21.03
CA THR A 568 -21.12 13.06 -21.57
C THR A 568 -19.63 12.80 -21.76
N VAL A 569 -19.15 12.87 -23.00
CA VAL A 569 -17.73 12.66 -23.34
C VAL A 569 -17.15 13.94 -23.92
N VAL A 570 -15.99 14.34 -23.42
CA VAL A 570 -15.18 15.43 -24.00
C VAL A 570 -13.88 14.81 -24.49
N GLU A 571 -13.62 14.91 -25.79
CA GLU A 571 -12.39 14.45 -26.41
C GLU A 571 -11.50 15.66 -26.71
N ALA A 572 -10.35 15.73 -26.03
CA ALA A 572 -9.43 16.85 -26.10
C ALA A 572 -8.72 16.92 -27.46
N ASP A 573 -8.15 18.08 -27.78
CA ASP A 573 -7.37 18.31 -29.01
C ASP A 573 -6.30 17.23 -29.24
N ASN A 574 -6.04 16.89 -30.50
CA ASN A 574 -5.05 15.88 -30.89
C ASN A 574 -5.27 14.53 -30.20
N SER A 575 -6.49 14.00 -30.23
CA SER A 575 -6.85 12.73 -29.58
C SER A 575 -7.60 11.80 -30.53
N ARG A 576 -7.80 10.57 -30.08
CA ARG A 576 -8.58 9.56 -30.81
C ARG A 576 -9.41 8.66 -29.89
N ALA A 577 -10.71 8.54 -30.13
CA ALA A 577 -11.60 7.70 -29.33
C ALA A 577 -12.71 7.06 -30.19
N ASP A 578 -13.01 5.80 -29.86
CA ASP A 578 -14.16 5.09 -30.42
C ASP A 578 -15.22 4.95 -29.32
N ILE A 579 -16.32 5.68 -29.47
CA ILE A 579 -17.42 5.76 -28.49
C ILE A 579 -18.52 4.77 -28.88
N TYR A 580 -18.65 3.69 -28.12
CA TYR A 580 -19.69 2.67 -28.25
C TYR A 580 -20.85 2.92 -27.31
N GLY A 581 -22.06 2.62 -27.77
CA GLY A 581 -23.31 2.71 -27.01
C GLY A 581 -24.23 3.83 -27.50
N ASP A 582 -25.40 3.96 -26.86
CA ASP A 582 -26.49 4.78 -27.35
C ASP A 582 -26.61 6.10 -26.57
N GLY A 583 -27.06 7.17 -27.23
CA GLY A 583 -27.46 8.42 -26.60
C GLY A 583 -26.34 9.24 -25.96
N ASN A 584 -25.08 9.03 -26.36
CA ASN A 584 -23.94 9.77 -25.81
C ASN A 584 -23.88 11.20 -26.37
N GLN A 585 -23.45 12.13 -25.52
CA GLN A 585 -23.20 13.54 -25.85
C GLN A 585 -21.70 13.76 -25.92
N VAL A 586 -21.14 13.96 -27.11
CA VAL A 586 -19.71 14.05 -27.36
C VAL A 586 -19.32 15.45 -27.82
N THR A 587 -18.33 16.05 -27.17
CA THR A 587 -17.68 17.28 -27.63
C THR A 587 -16.23 16.96 -27.98
N ALA A 588 -15.80 17.26 -29.20
CA ALA A 588 -14.46 16.99 -29.68
C ALA A 588 -13.74 18.29 -30.07
N GLY A 589 -12.46 18.36 -29.71
CA GLY A 589 -11.56 19.48 -30.02
C GLY A 589 -11.08 19.51 -31.48
N SER A 590 -9.90 20.11 -31.69
CA SER A 590 -9.20 20.17 -32.99
C SER A 590 -8.33 18.94 -33.23
N ASN A 591 -8.19 18.52 -34.50
CA ASN A 591 -7.42 17.34 -34.88
C ASN A 591 -7.81 16.09 -34.08
N VAL A 592 -9.09 15.75 -34.09
CA VAL A 592 -9.63 14.62 -33.32
C VAL A 592 -10.19 13.54 -34.25
N ASN A 593 -9.91 12.28 -33.96
CA ASN A 593 -10.53 11.14 -34.64
C ASN A 593 -11.57 10.47 -33.73
N THR A 594 -12.85 10.72 -33.98
CA THR A 594 -13.95 10.21 -33.16
C THR A 594 -14.82 9.23 -33.93
N ALA A 595 -15.03 8.02 -33.41
CA ALA A 595 -16.09 7.13 -33.90
C ALA A 595 -17.29 7.13 -32.95
N LEU A 596 -18.51 7.23 -33.51
CA LEU A 596 -19.77 7.09 -32.81
C LEU A 596 -20.39 5.74 -33.22
N ASN A 597 -20.34 4.77 -32.33
CA ASN A 597 -20.76 3.40 -32.55
C ASN A 597 -22.01 3.07 -31.73
N GLY A 598 -23.17 3.45 -32.25
CA GLY A 598 -24.47 3.24 -31.60
C GLY A 598 -25.50 4.25 -32.07
N ASN A 599 -26.68 4.20 -31.47
CA ASN A 599 -27.83 4.98 -31.91
C ASN A 599 -27.98 6.30 -31.14
N GLY A 600 -28.47 7.34 -31.82
CA GLY A 600 -28.86 8.60 -31.18
C GLY A 600 -27.73 9.35 -30.50
N ASN A 601 -26.47 9.11 -30.89
CA ASN A 601 -25.32 9.84 -30.35
C ASN A 601 -25.26 11.25 -30.96
N VAL A 602 -24.82 12.23 -30.18
CA VAL A 602 -24.67 13.62 -30.62
C VAL A 602 -23.21 14.01 -30.51
N LEU A 603 -22.61 14.49 -31.59
CA LEU A 603 -21.24 15.00 -31.63
C LEU A 603 -21.24 16.49 -31.98
N THR A 604 -20.45 17.27 -31.26
CA THR A 604 -20.08 18.64 -31.63
C THR A 604 -18.57 18.73 -31.74
N VAL A 605 -18.06 19.07 -32.92
CA VAL A 605 -16.63 19.34 -33.13
C VAL A 605 -16.42 20.85 -33.10
N THR A 606 -15.58 21.34 -32.19
CA THR A 606 -15.29 22.77 -32.04
C THR A 606 -14.07 23.23 -32.84
N GLY A 607 -13.26 22.28 -33.33
CA GLY A 607 -12.06 22.52 -34.13
C GLY A 607 -12.21 22.10 -35.60
N SER A 608 -11.07 21.92 -36.26
CA SER A 608 -10.96 21.35 -37.62
C SER A 608 -9.86 20.27 -37.66
N GLY A 609 -9.83 19.46 -38.72
CA GLY A 609 -8.65 18.65 -39.09
C GLY A 609 -8.66 17.21 -38.60
N GLY A 610 -9.85 16.70 -38.24
CA GLY A 610 -10.08 15.37 -37.73
C GLY A 610 -10.84 14.45 -38.68
N GLY A 611 -11.33 13.35 -38.11
CA GLY A 611 -12.18 12.39 -38.79
C GLY A 611 -13.33 11.95 -37.90
N VAL A 612 -14.52 11.85 -38.47
CA VAL A 612 -15.73 11.39 -37.78
C VAL A 612 -16.25 10.13 -38.44
N TRP A 613 -16.43 9.07 -37.67
CA TRP A 613 -17.07 7.83 -38.13
C TRP A 613 -18.41 7.65 -37.42
N ILE A 614 -19.46 7.36 -38.19
CA ILE A 614 -20.80 7.14 -37.64
C ILE A 614 -21.27 5.75 -38.05
N THR A 615 -21.58 4.93 -37.04
CA THR A 615 -22.24 3.65 -37.20
C THR A 615 -23.51 3.60 -36.33
N GLY A 616 -24.58 3.00 -36.85
CA GLY A 616 -25.89 2.99 -36.20
C GLY A 616 -26.85 4.03 -36.77
N THR A 617 -27.95 4.30 -36.05
CA THR A 617 -29.05 5.13 -36.54
C THR A 617 -29.32 6.34 -35.66
N GLY A 618 -29.84 7.42 -36.24
CA GLY A 618 -30.25 8.62 -35.49
C GLY A 618 -29.13 9.49 -34.90
N SER A 619 -27.86 9.19 -35.17
CA SER A 619 -26.74 9.98 -34.63
C SER A 619 -26.58 11.31 -35.39
N SER A 620 -26.25 12.39 -34.67
CA SER A 620 -26.03 13.72 -35.23
C SER A 620 -24.60 14.22 -34.99
N ALA A 621 -24.06 14.97 -35.95
CA ALA A 621 -22.73 15.56 -35.87
C ALA A 621 -22.78 17.02 -36.35
N THR A 622 -22.44 17.96 -35.47
CA THR A 622 -22.22 19.37 -35.83
C THR A 622 -20.73 19.55 -36.14
N VAL A 623 -20.41 19.73 -37.42
CA VAL A 623 -19.05 19.69 -37.98
C VAL A 623 -18.89 20.67 -39.14
N SER A 624 -17.71 21.26 -39.28
CA SER A 624 -17.41 22.17 -40.39
C SER A 624 -16.00 21.93 -40.91
N GLY A 625 -15.89 21.60 -42.20
CA GLY A 625 -14.59 21.29 -42.83
C GLY A 625 -14.01 19.94 -42.43
N GLU A 626 -14.84 19.01 -41.92
CA GLU A 626 -14.39 17.70 -41.45
C GLU A 626 -14.56 16.60 -42.49
N THR A 627 -13.85 15.48 -42.29
CA THR A 627 -14.13 14.23 -43.01
C THR A 627 -15.09 13.39 -42.20
N VAL A 628 -16.25 13.06 -42.77
CA VAL A 628 -17.29 12.26 -42.13
C VAL A 628 -17.51 10.97 -42.92
N THR A 629 -17.47 9.82 -42.24
CA THR A 629 -17.78 8.52 -42.82
C THR A 629 -19.03 7.94 -42.18
N VAL A 630 -20.04 7.61 -42.98
CA VAL A 630 -21.26 6.91 -42.55
C VAL A 630 -21.21 5.50 -43.11
N THR A 631 -21.26 4.50 -42.23
CA THR A 631 -21.08 3.09 -42.62
C THR A 631 -22.35 2.46 -43.21
N THR A 632 -22.22 1.31 -43.87
CA THR A 632 -23.33 0.63 -44.54
C THR A 632 -24.50 0.39 -43.59
N GLY A 633 -25.70 0.78 -44.02
CA GLY A 633 -26.94 0.61 -43.24
C GLY A 633 -27.12 1.59 -42.08
N SER A 634 -26.21 2.57 -41.93
CA SER A 634 -26.31 3.61 -40.90
C SER A 634 -27.05 4.85 -41.40
N SER A 635 -27.53 5.67 -40.46
CA SER A 635 -28.13 6.97 -40.75
C SER A 635 -27.49 8.08 -39.91
N ALA A 636 -27.15 9.21 -40.53
CA ALA A 636 -26.54 10.35 -39.84
C ALA A 636 -27.23 11.68 -40.16
N PHE A 637 -27.28 12.57 -39.17
CA PHE A 637 -27.60 13.99 -39.33
C PHE A 637 -26.31 14.80 -39.25
N VAL A 638 -25.93 15.53 -40.30
CA VAL A 638 -24.73 16.35 -40.31
C VAL A 638 -25.13 17.82 -40.35
N ASN A 639 -24.70 18.61 -39.37
CA ASN A 639 -24.93 20.05 -39.32
C ASN A 639 -23.64 20.83 -39.62
N GLY A 640 -23.66 21.64 -40.67
CA GLY A 640 -22.55 22.52 -41.05
C GLY A 640 -22.20 22.49 -42.54
N SER A 641 -21.03 23.02 -42.88
CA SER A 641 -20.64 23.29 -44.27
C SER A 641 -19.21 22.82 -44.58
N GLY A 642 -18.92 22.61 -45.87
CA GLY A 642 -17.58 22.30 -46.35
C GLY A 642 -17.03 20.93 -45.93
N ASN A 643 -17.89 20.02 -45.46
CA ASN A 643 -17.46 18.68 -45.04
C ASN A 643 -17.26 17.77 -46.25
N SER A 644 -16.32 16.83 -46.14
CA SER A 644 -16.14 15.71 -47.06
C SER A 644 -16.83 14.47 -46.47
N ILE A 645 -17.98 14.10 -47.02
CA ILE A 645 -18.86 13.07 -46.45
C ILE A 645 -18.86 11.84 -47.35
N ASN A 646 -18.36 10.72 -46.85
CA ASN A 646 -18.43 9.43 -47.52
C ASN A 646 -19.52 8.57 -46.87
N VAL A 647 -20.59 8.31 -47.60
CA VAL A 647 -21.68 7.44 -47.16
C VAL A 647 -21.57 6.13 -47.92
N GLN A 648 -21.30 5.04 -47.20
CA GLN A 648 -21.23 3.72 -47.80
C GLN A 648 -22.59 3.29 -48.35
N SER A 649 -22.58 2.43 -49.37
CA SER A 649 -23.78 2.05 -50.14
C SER A 649 -24.95 1.65 -49.24
N GLY A 650 -26.14 2.22 -49.50
CA GLY A 650 -27.35 1.98 -48.71
C GLY A 650 -27.49 2.81 -47.42
N GLY A 651 -26.53 3.68 -47.11
CA GLY A 651 -26.64 4.62 -45.98
C GLY A 651 -27.65 5.74 -46.23
N THR A 652 -28.08 6.38 -45.13
CA THR A 652 -28.95 7.57 -45.16
C THR A 652 -28.21 8.76 -44.56
N LEU A 653 -28.16 9.88 -45.26
CA LEU A 653 -27.57 11.12 -44.77
C LEU A 653 -28.62 12.21 -44.80
N THR A 654 -28.76 12.95 -43.71
CA THR A 654 -29.50 14.23 -43.69
C THR A 654 -28.52 15.34 -43.38
N ILE A 655 -28.44 16.34 -44.25
CA ILE A 655 -27.67 17.56 -44.01
C ILE A 655 -28.62 18.61 -43.47
N THR A 656 -28.26 19.16 -42.32
CA THR A 656 -28.97 20.23 -41.63
C THR A 656 -28.09 21.48 -41.61
N GLY A 657 -28.69 22.67 -41.71
CA GLY A 657 -27.93 23.92 -41.67
C GLY A 657 -26.87 24.04 -42.76
N GLY A 658 -25.77 24.73 -42.45
CA GLY A 658 -24.68 24.97 -43.41
C GLY A 658 -24.88 26.20 -44.27
N GLY A 659 -26.11 26.61 -44.60
CA GLY A 659 -26.40 27.86 -45.32
C GLY A 659 -26.27 27.73 -46.85
N ASN A 660 -27.28 28.20 -47.60
CA ASN A 660 -27.39 28.02 -49.05
C ASN A 660 -26.22 28.64 -49.87
N TYR A 661 -25.51 29.60 -49.28
CA TYR A 661 -24.38 30.30 -49.92
C TYR A 661 -23.01 29.90 -49.41
N ASN A 662 -22.92 29.01 -48.42
CA ASN A 662 -21.65 28.54 -47.91
C ASN A 662 -21.05 27.45 -48.80
N THR A 663 -19.87 26.97 -48.41
CA THR A 663 -19.21 25.85 -49.08
C THR A 663 -20.08 24.62 -48.99
N ALA A 664 -20.39 24.01 -50.14
CA ALA A 664 -21.17 22.79 -50.19
C ALA A 664 -20.49 21.66 -49.39
N ASN A 665 -21.30 20.78 -48.80
CA ASN A 665 -20.80 19.51 -48.33
C ASN A 665 -20.57 18.60 -49.54
N ALA A 666 -19.35 18.09 -49.72
CA ALA A 666 -19.03 17.14 -50.78
C ALA A 666 -19.45 15.73 -50.33
N VAL A 667 -20.49 15.17 -50.94
CA VAL A 667 -21.08 13.89 -50.55
C VAL A 667 -20.74 12.83 -51.59
N SER A 668 -20.12 11.73 -51.18
CA SER A 668 -19.99 10.51 -51.99
C SER A 668 -21.01 9.49 -51.49
N LEU A 669 -22.02 9.17 -52.31
CA LEU A 669 -23.10 8.25 -51.95
C LEU A 669 -23.64 7.53 -53.20
N SER A 670 -23.91 6.23 -53.10
CA SER A 670 -24.60 5.47 -54.15
C SER A 670 -25.60 4.49 -53.53
N ASN A 671 -26.70 4.25 -54.24
CA ASN A 671 -27.81 3.41 -53.78
C ASN A 671 -28.32 3.80 -52.38
N GLY A 672 -28.31 5.09 -52.03
CA GLY A 672 -28.72 5.57 -50.70
C GLY A 672 -29.69 6.74 -50.76
N THR A 673 -29.90 7.36 -49.59
CA THR A 673 -30.78 8.52 -49.45
C THR A 673 -30.03 9.73 -48.92
N LEU A 674 -30.23 10.88 -49.56
CA LEU A 674 -29.71 12.18 -49.13
C LEU A 674 -30.89 13.13 -48.87
N GLY A 675 -31.02 13.61 -47.64
CA GLY A 675 -31.96 14.67 -47.24
C GLY A 675 -31.24 15.99 -47.02
N LEU A 676 -31.81 17.10 -47.47
CA LEU A 676 -31.39 18.45 -47.11
C LEU A 676 -32.58 19.18 -46.46
N THR A 677 -32.35 19.77 -45.31
CA THR A 677 -33.33 20.68 -44.68
C THR A 677 -33.09 22.12 -45.10
N GLN A 678 -34.10 22.97 -44.95
CA GLN A 678 -34.09 24.38 -45.34
C GLN A 678 -32.73 25.11 -45.21
N ASN A 679 -32.30 25.74 -46.29
CA ASN A 679 -31.04 26.48 -46.47
C ASN A 679 -29.77 25.60 -46.41
N ALA A 680 -29.83 24.33 -46.77
CA ALA A 680 -28.66 23.46 -46.87
C ALA A 680 -28.08 23.42 -48.29
N ARG A 681 -26.82 22.96 -48.37
CA ARG A 681 -26.13 22.80 -49.65
C ARG A 681 -25.25 21.55 -49.68
N ALA A 682 -25.31 20.80 -50.79
CA ALA A 682 -24.51 19.60 -51.00
C ALA A 682 -24.14 19.38 -52.47
N ASP A 683 -22.95 18.83 -52.70
CA ASP A 683 -22.49 18.34 -54.00
C ASP A 683 -22.38 16.81 -53.92
N LEU A 684 -23.33 16.10 -54.51
CA LEU A 684 -23.42 14.64 -54.49
C LEU A 684 -22.70 14.04 -55.70
N THR A 685 -21.74 13.16 -55.44
CA THR A 685 -21.14 12.25 -56.42
C THR A 685 -21.65 10.83 -56.18
N GLY A 686 -22.23 10.23 -57.22
CA GLY A 686 -22.68 8.84 -57.23
C GLY A 686 -24.06 8.62 -57.84
N SER A 687 -24.47 7.36 -57.93
CA SER A 687 -25.62 6.94 -58.77
C SER A 687 -26.69 6.20 -57.98
N ASN A 688 -27.90 6.14 -58.54
CA ASN A 688 -29.07 5.45 -57.98
C ASN A 688 -29.51 5.97 -56.60
N ASN A 689 -29.39 7.27 -56.35
CA ASN A 689 -29.75 7.87 -55.07
C ASN A 689 -31.14 8.48 -55.08
N GLN A 690 -31.78 8.50 -53.90
CA GLN A 690 -32.96 9.31 -53.63
C GLN A 690 -32.54 10.57 -52.89
N VAL A 691 -32.78 11.74 -53.46
CA VAL A 691 -32.46 13.04 -52.87
C VAL A 691 -33.76 13.77 -52.55
N THR A 692 -33.94 14.19 -51.30
CA THR A 692 -35.07 15.04 -50.88
C THR A 692 -34.53 16.37 -50.37
N VAL A 693 -35.11 17.47 -50.84
CA VAL A 693 -34.78 18.83 -50.37
C VAL A 693 -36.06 19.53 -49.91
N ASP A 694 -35.91 20.51 -49.02
CA ASP A 694 -37.02 21.24 -48.42
C ASP A 694 -37.23 22.61 -49.07
N SER A 695 -36.50 23.66 -48.68
CA SER A 695 -36.74 25.01 -49.21
C SER A 695 -35.47 25.83 -49.21
N ASN A 696 -35.24 26.54 -50.31
CA ASN A 696 -34.03 27.33 -50.55
C ASN A 696 -32.76 26.49 -50.41
N ASP A 697 -32.79 25.25 -50.89
CA ASP A 697 -31.66 24.31 -50.86
C ASP A 697 -30.97 24.23 -52.23
N ASN A 698 -29.65 24.08 -52.25
CA ASN A 698 -28.88 23.91 -53.48
C ASN A 698 -28.19 22.54 -53.50
N VAL A 699 -28.41 21.76 -54.56
CA VAL A 699 -27.80 20.44 -54.74
C VAL A 699 -27.13 20.31 -56.09
N GLY A 700 -25.83 20.01 -56.09
CA GLY A 700 -25.12 19.52 -57.26
C GLY A 700 -25.14 18.00 -57.33
N ILE A 701 -25.30 17.43 -58.52
CA ILE A 701 -25.35 15.98 -58.78
C ILE A 701 -24.37 15.63 -59.88
N TRP A 702 -23.44 14.71 -59.57
CA TRP A 702 -22.54 14.06 -60.51
C TRP A 702 -22.74 12.56 -60.46
N GLY A 703 -23.63 12.04 -61.31
CA GLY A 703 -23.90 10.61 -61.44
C GLY A 703 -25.21 10.31 -62.15
N ASP A 704 -25.50 9.03 -62.32
CA ASP A 704 -26.63 8.55 -63.13
C ASP A 704 -27.79 8.04 -62.27
N ASN A 705 -29.00 8.04 -62.85
CA ASN A 705 -30.20 7.43 -62.28
C ASN A 705 -30.59 7.93 -60.88
N ASN A 706 -30.28 9.19 -60.54
CA ASN A 706 -30.70 9.79 -59.28
C ASN A 706 -32.11 10.37 -59.39
N VAL A 707 -32.90 10.28 -58.31
CA VAL A 707 -34.24 10.87 -58.20
C VAL A 707 -34.21 11.97 -57.14
N LEU A 708 -34.38 13.22 -57.57
CA LEU A 708 -34.43 14.40 -56.74
C LEU A 708 -35.89 14.83 -56.54
N THR A 709 -36.28 15.15 -55.31
CA THR A 709 -37.62 15.63 -54.98
C THR A 709 -37.52 16.85 -54.07
N ALA A 710 -37.99 17.99 -54.56
CA ALA A 710 -38.17 19.20 -53.77
C ALA A 710 -39.57 19.20 -53.15
N THR A 711 -39.66 19.42 -51.85
CA THR A 711 -40.93 19.45 -51.11
C THR A 711 -41.44 20.87 -50.85
N GLY A 712 -40.57 21.88 -50.96
CA GLY A 712 -40.90 23.30 -50.88
C GLY A 712 -40.52 24.07 -52.14
N SER A 713 -40.04 25.31 -51.98
CA SER A 713 -39.79 26.25 -53.08
C SER A 713 -38.43 26.94 -52.96
N GLY A 714 -37.93 27.49 -54.07
CA GLY A 714 -36.69 28.25 -54.09
C GLY A 714 -35.43 27.38 -54.21
N ASP A 715 -35.59 26.10 -54.50
CA ASP A 715 -34.48 25.13 -54.57
C ASP A 715 -33.76 25.19 -55.93
N GLY A 716 -32.48 24.86 -55.92
CA GLY A 716 -31.61 24.81 -57.10
C GLY A 716 -30.97 23.43 -57.29
N PHE A 717 -31.22 22.80 -58.43
CA PHE A 717 -30.57 21.54 -58.82
C PHE A 717 -29.58 21.76 -59.97
N TRP A 718 -28.32 21.40 -59.76
CA TRP A 718 -27.33 21.30 -60.82
C TRP A 718 -27.08 19.82 -61.13
N ILE A 719 -27.45 19.37 -62.32
CA ILE A 719 -27.48 17.95 -62.67
C ILE A 719 -26.53 17.67 -63.83
N VAL A 720 -25.58 16.76 -63.58
CA VAL A 720 -24.69 16.16 -64.57
C VAL A 720 -24.84 14.65 -64.52
N GLY A 721 -24.81 14.00 -65.68
CA GLY A 721 -25.07 12.56 -65.82
C GLY A 721 -26.45 12.25 -66.41
N THR A 722 -26.70 10.98 -66.65
CA THR A 722 -27.85 10.49 -67.44
C THR A 722 -28.95 9.89 -66.58
N ASN A 723 -30.18 9.87 -67.11
CA ASN A 723 -31.36 9.29 -66.49
C ASN A 723 -31.72 9.84 -65.10
N ASN A 724 -31.33 11.07 -64.80
CA ASN A 724 -31.70 11.72 -63.56
C ASN A 724 -33.14 12.23 -63.65
N THR A 725 -33.88 12.19 -62.54
CA THR A 725 -35.24 12.74 -62.45
C THR A 725 -35.27 13.84 -61.38
N ALA A 726 -35.79 15.00 -61.71
CA ALA A 726 -35.98 16.14 -60.82
C ALA A 726 -37.47 16.46 -60.69
N ASN A 727 -38.07 16.16 -59.54
CA ASN A 727 -39.42 16.56 -59.18
C ASN A 727 -39.33 17.90 -58.43
N ILE A 728 -39.61 19.02 -59.10
CA ILE A 728 -39.41 20.38 -58.58
C ILE A 728 -40.46 21.34 -59.12
N SER A 729 -40.92 22.27 -58.28
CA SER A 729 -41.79 23.39 -58.68
C SER A 729 -41.32 24.68 -58.03
N ASN A 730 -41.44 25.81 -58.73
CA ASN A 730 -40.94 27.11 -58.24
C ASN A 730 -39.45 27.08 -57.86
N GLY A 731 -38.64 26.35 -58.63
CA GLY A 731 -37.21 26.21 -58.42
C GLY A 731 -36.37 26.44 -59.68
N SER A 732 -35.09 26.11 -59.60
CA SER A 732 -34.14 26.21 -60.69
C SER A 732 -33.51 24.85 -60.99
N VAL A 733 -33.40 24.48 -62.26
CA VAL A 733 -32.71 23.27 -62.70
C VAL A 733 -31.68 23.65 -63.76
N VAL A 734 -30.44 23.27 -63.55
CA VAL A 734 -29.33 23.46 -64.49
C VAL A 734 -28.85 22.08 -64.93
N THR A 735 -28.70 21.86 -66.23
CA THR A 735 -28.23 20.58 -66.77
C THR A 735 -27.14 20.78 -67.82
N SER A 736 -26.11 19.94 -67.83
CA SER A 736 -25.03 19.94 -68.83
C SER A 736 -24.65 18.50 -69.17
N ASP A 737 -24.53 18.16 -70.47
CA ASP A 737 -24.18 16.80 -70.95
C ASP A 737 -24.97 15.66 -70.27
N ALA A 738 -26.23 15.93 -69.94
CA ALA A 738 -27.10 15.12 -69.10
C ALA A 738 -28.40 14.76 -69.83
N GLN A 739 -29.06 13.66 -69.46
CA GLN A 739 -30.47 13.43 -69.81
C GLN A 739 -31.30 13.46 -68.54
N THR A 740 -32.12 14.50 -68.38
CA THR A 740 -32.87 14.74 -67.15
C THR A 740 -34.38 14.79 -67.41
N VAL A 741 -35.15 14.06 -66.62
CA VAL A 741 -36.61 14.24 -66.55
C VAL A 741 -36.92 15.29 -65.50
N ILE A 742 -37.63 16.36 -65.83
CA ILE A 742 -38.00 17.43 -64.91
C ILE A 742 -39.53 17.44 -64.78
N ASN A 743 -40.05 17.19 -63.59
CA ASN A 743 -41.49 17.18 -63.31
C ASN A 743 -41.86 18.34 -62.39
N GLY A 744 -42.96 19.03 -62.67
CA GLY A 744 -43.52 20.09 -61.83
C GLY A 744 -43.67 21.40 -62.60
N ASN A 745 -43.99 22.50 -61.92
CA ASN A 745 -44.44 23.74 -62.56
C ASN A 745 -43.56 24.95 -62.19
N ASN A 746 -43.56 25.96 -63.05
CA ASN A 746 -42.95 27.26 -62.77
C ASN A 746 -41.45 27.18 -62.41
N ASN A 747 -40.68 26.38 -63.15
CA ASN A 747 -39.24 26.26 -62.92
C ASN A 747 -38.45 27.09 -63.93
N ALA A 748 -37.33 27.66 -63.47
CA ALA A 748 -36.29 28.17 -64.34
C ALA A 748 -35.36 27.01 -64.71
N VAL A 749 -35.29 26.65 -65.99
CA VAL A 749 -34.48 25.53 -66.48
C VAL A 749 -33.38 26.08 -67.39
N THR A 750 -32.12 25.81 -67.09
CA THR A 750 -30.99 26.16 -67.96
C THR A 750 -30.35 24.90 -68.53
N LEU A 751 -30.36 24.79 -69.86
CA LEU A 751 -29.77 23.67 -70.59
C LEU A 751 -28.47 24.15 -71.24
N TYR A 752 -27.33 23.55 -70.86
CA TYR A 752 -26.04 23.80 -71.50
C TYR A 752 -25.81 22.88 -72.71
N SER A 753 -24.71 23.07 -73.42
CA SER A 753 -24.30 22.23 -74.55
C SER A 753 -24.44 20.74 -74.24
N GLY A 754 -24.95 19.96 -75.19
CA GLY A 754 -25.13 18.51 -75.08
C GLY A 754 -26.25 18.07 -74.13
N ALA A 755 -26.95 18.98 -73.45
CA ALA A 755 -28.00 18.62 -72.50
C ALA A 755 -29.31 18.15 -73.19
N GLY A 756 -29.86 17.05 -72.68
CA GLY A 756 -31.19 16.55 -72.95
C GLY A 756 -32.12 16.74 -71.75
N ALA A 757 -33.33 17.27 -71.96
CA ALA A 757 -34.36 17.36 -70.93
C ALA A 757 -35.72 16.88 -71.43
N THR A 758 -36.43 16.13 -70.60
CA THR A 758 -37.87 15.85 -70.76
C THR A 758 -38.61 16.55 -69.64
N ILE A 759 -39.41 17.54 -69.95
CA ILE A 759 -40.06 18.39 -68.95
C ILE A 759 -41.57 18.13 -68.96
N HIS A 760 -42.11 17.75 -67.79
CA HIS A 760 -43.53 17.57 -67.54
C HIS A 760 -44.06 18.66 -66.62
N GLY A 761 -45.02 19.45 -67.11
CA GLY A 761 -45.69 20.51 -66.34
C GLY A 761 -45.81 21.83 -67.09
N THR A 762 -46.22 22.88 -66.40
CA THR A 762 -46.59 24.17 -66.99
C THR A 762 -45.70 25.32 -66.53
N SER A 763 -45.71 26.42 -67.29
CA SER A 763 -45.06 27.70 -66.96
C SER A 763 -43.55 27.62 -66.77
N GLN A 764 -42.88 26.76 -67.53
CA GLN A 764 -41.42 26.64 -67.46
C GLN A 764 -40.75 27.83 -68.15
N GLN A 765 -39.63 28.29 -67.62
CA GLN A 765 -38.74 29.23 -68.32
C GLN A 765 -37.46 28.47 -68.67
N VAL A 766 -37.32 28.08 -69.93
CA VAL A 766 -36.19 27.26 -70.38
C VAL A 766 -35.19 28.12 -71.13
N ALA A 767 -33.96 28.26 -70.64
CA ALA A 767 -32.86 28.91 -71.33
C ALA A 767 -31.95 27.87 -72.00
N ALA A 768 -31.87 27.89 -73.33
CA ALA A 768 -31.00 27.02 -74.11
C ALA A 768 -29.66 27.73 -74.42
N ARG A 769 -28.57 27.24 -73.83
CA ARG A 769 -27.23 27.85 -73.88
C ARG A 769 -26.18 26.88 -74.43
N GLY A 770 -26.03 26.82 -75.75
CA GLY A 770 -25.03 25.96 -76.41
C GLY A 770 -25.66 25.00 -77.42
N ASN A 771 -24.86 24.06 -77.91
CA ASN A 771 -25.20 23.25 -79.09
C ASN A 771 -25.67 21.85 -78.69
N GLY A 772 -26.44 21.19 -79.55
CA GLY A 772 -26.85 19.80 -79.36
C GLY A 772 -27.80 19.61 -78.17
N ILE A 773 -28.63 20.60 -77.89
CA ILE A 773 -29.63 20.54 -76.82
C ILE A 773 -30.86 19.80 -77.34
N THR A 774 -31.38 18.84 -76.57
CA THR A 774 -32.64 18.17 -76.90
C THR A 774 -33.67 18.41 -75.80
N LEU A 775 -34.82 18.95 -76.15
CA LEU A 775 -35.87 19.30 -75.20
C LEU A 775 -37.19 18.67 -75.63
N SER A 776 -37.76 17.80 -74.80
CA SER A 776 -39.13 17.34 -74.91
C SER A 776 -39.96 18.04 -73.85
N ILE A 777 -41.04 18.71 -74.22
CA ILE A 777 -41.99 19.28 -73.26
C ILE A 777 -43.30 18.50 -73.36
N SER A 778 -43.97 18.28 -72.23
CA SER A 778 -45.38 17.88 -72.19
C SER A 778 -46.07 18.60 -71.03
N THR A 779 -47.09 19.39 -71.35
CA THR A 779 -47.89 20.14 -70.39
C THR A 779 -49.04 19.30 -69.82
N ASN A 780 -49.09 18.00 -70.11
CA ASN A 780 -50.15 17.07 -69.69
C ASN A 780 -51.56 17.48 -70.18
N GLY A 781 -51.67 18.03 -71.39
CA GLY A 781 -52.96 18.24 -72.06
C GLY A 781 -53.54 19.66 -71.98
N VAL A 782 -52.82 20.63 -71.38
CA VAL A 782 -53.32 22.01 -71.20
C VAL A 782 -52.92 22.97 -72.33
N GLY A 783 -52.27 22.48 -73.39
CA GLY A 783 -51.81 23.28 -74.53
C GLY A 783 -50.45 23.94 -74.30
N PRO A 784 -50.07 24.93 -75.13
CA PRO A 784 -48.74 25.54 -75.09
C PRO A 784 -48.51 26.29 -73.77
N SER A 785 -47.33 26.13 -73.16
CA SER A 785 -47.04 26.75 -71.86
C SER A 785 -45.56 27.09 -71.69
N GLY A 786 -45.26 28.15 -70.93
CA GLY A 786 -43.89 28.56 -70.65
C GLY A 786 -43.20 29.29 -71.81
N GLU A 787 -41.90 29.51 -71.64
CA GLU A 787 -41.02 30.27 -72.53
C GLU A 787 -39.74 29.47 -72.80
N LEU A 788 -39.26 29.49 -74.04
CA LEU A 788 -37.91 29.06 -74.43
C LEU A 788 -37.07 30.28 -74.81
N ASP A 789 -36.08 30.60 -73.99
CA ASP A 789 -35.08 31.63 -74.24
C ASP A 789 -33.91 31.07 -75.07
N LEU A 790 -33.67 31.69 -76.21
CA LEU A 790 -32.53 31.45 -77.09
C LEU A 790 -31.44 32.48 -76.82
N PHE A 791 -30.18 32.04 -76.91
CA PHE A 791 -28.99 32.90 -76.76
C PHE A 791 -28.49 33.47 -78.08
N VAL A 792 -29.38 33.60 -79.06
CA VAL A 792 -29.13 34.16 -80.40
C VAL A 792 -30.16 35.23 -80.74
N THR A 793 -29.79 36.23 -81.53
CA THR A 793 -30.70 37.28 -81.99
C THR A 793 -31.66 36.73 -83.05
N HIS A 794 -32.85 37.30 -83.18
CA HIS A 794 -33.91 36.74 -84.04
C HIS A 794 -33.50 36.62 -85.52
N ASP A 795 -32.64 37.53 -86.00
CA ASP A 795 -32.09 37.54 -87.36
C ASP A 795 -31.07 36.43 -87.62
N GLN A 796 -30.70 35.67 -86.60
CA GLN A 796 -29.78 34.54 -86.70
C GLN A 796 -30.49 33.19 -86.57
N VAL A 797 -31.80 33.15 -86.32
CA VAL A 797 -32.54 31.90 -86.08
C VAL A 797 -33.02 31.28 -87.39
N TRP A 798 -32.74 29.98 -87.59
CA TRP A 798 -33.27 29.18 -88.69
C TRP A 798 -34.07 27.99 -88.16
N LEU A 799 -35.30 27.80 -88.64
CA LEU A 799 -36.19 26.73 -88.21
C LEU A 799 -36.26 25.62 -89.25
N GLN A 800 -36.23 24.36 -88.78
CA GLN A 800 -36.42 23.18 -89.60
C GLN A 800 -37.40 22.21 -88.94
N GLN A 801 -38.16 21.47 -89.74
CA GLN A 801 -38.99 20.38 -89.26
C GLN A 801 -38.36 19.04 -89.64
N SER A 802 -38.24 18.13 -88.67
CA SER A 802 -37.78 16.76 -88.88
C SER A 802 -38.78 15.79 -88.24
N GLY A 803 -39.64 15.18 -89.07
CA GLY A 803 -40.77 14.40 -88.55
C GLY A 803 -41.71 15.26 -87.70
N ASN A 804 -41.88 14.89 -86.43
CA ASN A 804 -42.67 15.66 -85.45
C ASN A 804 -41.83 16.67 -84.64
N ASP A 805 -40.53 16.75 -84.86
CA ASP A 805 -39.62 17.62 -84.10
C ASP A 805 -39.41 18.97 -84.80
N LEU A 806 -39.24 20.03 -84.00
CA LEU A 806 -38.77 21.35 -84.46
C LEU A 806 -37.28 21.47 -84.11
N ILE A 807 -36.46 21.78 -85.10
CA ILE A 807 -35.04 22.05 -84.94
C ILE A 807 -34.83 23.55 -85.12
N ILE A 808 -34.11 24.15 -84.19
CA ILE A 808 -33.75 25.57 -84.19
C ILE A 808 -32.23 25.64 -84.32
N ASP A 809 -31.76 26.20 -85.43
CA ASP A 809 -30.34 26.38 -85.73
C ASP A 809 -29.98 27.88 -85.73
N GLN A 810 -28.69 28.19 -85.61
CA GLN A 810 -28.16 29.54 -85.80
C GLN A 810 -27.52 29.66 -87.19
N LEU A 811 -27.74 30.77 -87.88
CA LEU A 811 -27.14 31.02 -89.19
C LEU A 811 -25.62 31.15 -89.14
N GLY A 812 -24.95 30.40 -90.01
CA GLY A 812 -23.51 30.49 -90.27
C GLY A 812 -22.62 29.82 -89.24
N VAL A 813 -23.23 29.18 -88.24
CA VAL A 813 -22.60 28.26 -87.29
C VAL A 813 -23.59 27.11 -87.05
N VAL A 814 -23.25 26.13 -86.22
CA VAL A 814 -24.17 25.05 -85.82
C VAL A 814 -24.61 25.36 -84.39
N GLN A 815 -25.92 25.37 -84.12
CA GLN A 815 -26.50 25.71 -82.82
C GLN A 815 -27.83 24.96 -82.64
N ASP A 816 -27.78 23.64 -82.46
CA ASP A 816 -28.97 22.81 -82.73
C ASP A 816 -29.81 22.52 -81.48
N VAL A 817 -30.78 23.39 -81.18
CA VAL A 817 -31.80 23.08 -80.17
C VAL A 817 -32.91 22.27 -80.85
N THR A 818 -33.07 21.00 -80.45
CA THR A 818 -34.15 20.14 -80.95
C THR A 818 -35.29 20.09 -79.96
N LEU A 819 -36.45 20.65 -80.32
CA LEU A 819 -37.71 20.49 -79.60
C LEU A 819 -38.44 19.24 -80.08
N LYS A 820 -38.46 18.21 -79.25
CA LYS A 820 -39.04 16.90 -79.56
C LYS A 820 -40.56 16.95 -79.54
N ASN A 821 -41.17 16.30 -80.54
CA ASN A 821 -42.62 16.14 -80.69
C ASN A 821 -43.42 17.45 -80.75
N TRP A 822 -42.78 18.56 -81.13
CA TRP A 822 -43.42 19.87 -81.31
C TRP A 822 -44.72 19.79 -82.12
N PHE A 823 -44.69 19.15 -83.29
CA PHE A 823 -45.84 19.05 -84.20
C PHE A 823 -46.82 17.90 -83.86
N ALA A 824 -46.56 17.13 -82.80
CA ALA A 824 -47.40 15.99 -82.44
C ALA A 824 -48.67 16.40 -81.67
N SER A 825 -48.57 17.45 -80.84
CA SER A 825 -49.67 17.95 -80.00
C SER A 825 -49.31 19.34 -79.45
N SER A 826 -50.30 20.21 -79.30
CA SER A 826 -50.11 21.53 -78.67
C SER A 826 -49.65 21.46 -77.21
N SER A 827 -49.76 20.30 -76.57
CA SER A 827 -49.20 20.08 -75.23
C SER A 827 -47.69 19.94 -75.21
N ASN A 828 -47.04 19.81 -76.37
CA ASN A 828 -45.59 19.70 -76.49
C ASN A 828 -44.92 21.02 -76.91
N GLU A 829 -45.70 22.10 -76.98
CA GLU A 829 -45.26 23.41 -77.43
C GLU A 829 -44.96 24.33 -76.23
N VAL A 830 -43.99 25.24 -76.38
CA VAL A 830 -43.86 26.40 -75.49
C VAL A 830 -44.80 27.51 -75.94
N ALA A 831 -45.27 28.34 -75.02
CA ALA A 831 -46.15 29.46 -75.37
C ALA A 831 -45.38 30.57 -76.11
N THR A 832 -44.11 30.77 -75.77
CA THR A 832 -43.21 31.71 -76.44
C THR A 832 -41.83 31.08 -76.68
N ILE A 833 -41.25 31.35 -77.85
CA ILE A 833 -39.81 31.21 -78.10
C ILE A 833 -39.24 32.62 -78.21
N LYS A 834 -38.26 32.97 -77.39
CA LYS A 834 -37.72 34.32 -77.28
C LYS A 834 -36.26 34.36 -77.69
N ALA A 835 -35.92 35.28 -78.59
CA ALA A 835 -34.56 35.55 -79.01
C ALA A 835 -33.83 36.50 -78.02
N SER A 836 -32.50 36.53 -78.08
CA SER A 836 -31.67 37.28 -77.14
C SER A 836 -31.82 38.80 -77.22
N ASP A 837 -32.39 39.31 -78.32
CA ASP A 837 -32.72 40.73 -78.54
C ASP A 837 -34.17 41.09 -78.16
N GLY A 838 -34.90 40.14 -77.55
CA GLY A 838 -36.21 40.36 -76.96
C GLY A 838 -37.40 40.05 -77.86
N TYR A 839 -37.17 39.74 -79.15
CA TYR A 839 -38.25 39.32 -80.05
C TYR A 839 -38.77 37.93 -79.68
N ILE A 840 -40.07 37.69 -79.86
CA ILE A 840 -40.75 36.44 -79.51
C ILE A 840 -41.50 35.83 -80.71
N LEU A 841 -41.67 34.50 -80.67
CA LEU A 841 -42.55 33.71 -81.54
C LEU A 841 -43.59 32.97 -80.70
N SER A 842 -44.86 33.08 -81.06
CA SER A 842 -45.90 32.14 -80.61
C SER A 842 -45.89 30.86 -81.45
N PRO A 843 -46.59 29.77 -81.06
CA PRO A 843 -46.69 28.57 -81.88
C PRO A 843 -47.23 28.80 -83.30
N THR A 844 -48.14 29.78 -83.45
CA THR A 844 -48.65 30.17 -84.77
C THR A 844 -47.54 30.84 -85.60
N ASP A 845 -46.75 31.71 -84.97
CA ASP A 845 -45.63 32.39 -85.62
C ASP A 845 -44.52 31.41 -86.02
N VAL A 846 -44.23 30.40 -85.19
CA VAL A 846 -43.30 29.31 -85.52
C VAL A 846 -43.74 28.60 -86.79
N THR A 847 -45.04 28.27 -86.91
CA THR A 847 -45.59 27.61 -88.10
C THR A 847 -45.45 28.50 -89.35
N ASN A 848 -45.76 29.79 -89.23
CA ASN A 848 -45.64 30.76 -90.31
C ASN A 848 -44.18 30.92 -90.77
N LEU A 849 -43.26 31.11 -89.82
CA LEU A 849 -41.83 31.28 -90.07
C LEU A 849 -41.20 30.03 -90.67
N LEU A 850 -41.51 28.85 -90.13
CA LEU A 850 -41.09 27.56 -90.68
C LEU A 850 -41.58 27.37 -92.13
N GLY A 851 -42.84 27.72 -92.41
CA GLY A 851 -43.39 27.64 -93.78
C GLY A 851 -42.67 28.57 -94.76
N ALA A 852 -42.34 29.79 -94.32
CA ALA A 852 -41.56 30.75 -95.10
C ALA A 852 -40.12 30.24 -95.35
N MET A 853 -39.44 29.74 -94.32
CA MET A 853 -38.09 29.17 -94.40
C MET A 853 -38.05 27.91 -95.28
N THR A 854 -39.05 27.03 -95.20
CA THR A 854 -39.17 25.83 -96.04
C THR A 854 -39.37 26.20 -97.51
N THR A 855 -40.25 27.17 -97.79
CA THR A 855 -40.46 27.70 -99.15
C THR A 855 -39.17 28.32 -99.70
N PHE A 856 -38.46 29.07 -98.87
CA PHE A 856 -37.17 29.66 -99.21
C PHE A 856 -36.11 28.59 -99.54
N GLN A 857 -35.94 27.58 -98.69
CA GLN A 857 -35.00 26.47 -98.90
C GLN A 857 -35.31 25.71 -100.20
N SER A 858 -36.58 25.47 -100.50
CA SER A 858 -37.01 24.77 -101.72
C SER A 858 -36.74 25.56 -103.01
N SER A 859 -36.75 26.89 -102.93
CA SER A 859 -36.49 27.79 -104.07
C SER A 859 -35.01 28.13 -104.25
N HIS A 860 -34.15 27.75 -103.30
CA HIS A 860 -32.72 28.06 -103.29
C HIS A 860 -31.88 26.82 -102.95
N SER A 861 -31.83 25.84 -103.86
CA SER A 861 -31.22 24.51 -103.63
C SER A 861 -29.73 24.49 -103.27
N GLY A 862 -29.01 25.61 -103.39
CA GLY A 862 -27.61 25.75 -102.96
C GLY A 862 -27.42 26.48 -101.62
N TYR A 863 -28.50 26.96 -101.00
CA TYR A 863 -28.46 27.64 -99.72
C TYR A 863 -28.31 26.63 -98.58
N ASN A 864 -27.32 26.83 -97.70
CA ASN A 864 -27.12 26.02 -96.51
C ASN A 864 -27.04 26.95 -95.28
N PRO A 865 -28.07 26.97 -94.43
CA PRO A 865 -28.17 27.89 -93.27
C PRO A 865 -26.99 27.75 -92.31
N LEU A 866 -26.38 26.56 -92.20
CA LEU A 866 -25.26 26.28 -91.28
C LEU A 866 -23.90 26.84 -91.75
N THR A 867 -23.81 27.29 -93.00
CA THR A 867 -22.56 27.84 -93.58
C THR A 867 -22.66 29.30 -94.01
N THR A 868 -23.85 29.90 -93.89
CA THR A 868 -24.13 31.28 -94.31
C THR A 868 -24.12 32.24 -93.11
N THR A 869 -23.11 33.10 -92.98
CA THR A 869 -23.00 34.03 -91.84
C THR A 869 -24.02 35.17 -91.88
N ALA A 870 -24.49 35.59 -90.71
CA ALA A 870 -25.42 36.72 -90.53
C ALA A 870 -24.89 38.05 -91.12
N THR A 871 -23.58 38.26 -91.20
CA THR A 871 -22.97 39.47 -91.84
C THR A 871 -23.20 39.56 -93.36
N SER A 872 -23.90 38.60 -93.97
CA SER A 872 -24.50 38.74 -95.30
C SER A 872 -25.82 39.53 -95.32
N THR A 873 -26.14 40.26 -94.23
CA THR A 873 -27.33 41.12 -93.97
C THR A 873 -27.70 42.15 -95.05
N GLY A 874 -27.01 42.20 -96.19
CA GLY A 874 -27.48 42.89 -97.39
C GLY A 874 -28.44 42.07 -98.28
N ASN A 875 -28.74 40.82 -97.94
CA ASN A 875 -29.61 39.97 -98.76
C ASN A 875 -31.09 40.21 -98.42
N SER A 876 -31.80 41.01 -99.24
CA SER A 876 -33.26 41.26 -99.19
C SER A 876 -34.15 40.01 -99.24
N TYR A 877 -33.53 38.83 -99.33
CA TYR A 877 -34.15 37.52 -99.45
C TYR A 877 -34.46 36.88 -98.08
N TYR A 878 -33.62 37.10 -97.05
CA TYR A 878 -33.84 36.59 -95.70
C TYR A 878 -34.80 37.48 -94.90
N SER A 879 -34.68 38.80 -95.03
CA SER A 879 -35.59 39.75 -94.35
C SER A 879 -37.05 39.59 -94.78
N GLY A 880 -37.33 39.17 -96.02
CA GLY A 880 -38.68 38.89 -96.51
C GLY A 880 -39.31 37.63 -95.93
N ALA A 881 -38.52 36.61 -95.57
CA ALA A 881 -39.01 35.38 -94.93
C ALA A 881 -39.18 35.52 -93.41
N VAL A 882 -38.42 36.43 -92.80
CA VAL A 882 -38.38 36.67 -91.33
C VAL A 882 -39.32 37.81 -90.90
N SER A 883 -39.60 38.78 -91.78
CA SER A 883 -40.46 39.92 -91.44
C SER A 883 -41.94 39.52 -91.30
N GLY A 884 -42.49 39.78 -90.11
CA GLY A 884 -43.92 39.63 -89.81
C GLY A 884 -44.29 38.49 -88.86
N SER A 885 -43.38 37.54 -88.58
CA SER A 885 -43.63 36.45 -87.61
C SER A 885 -43.09 36.77 -86.21
N TRP A 886 -42.00 37.55 -86.10
CA TRP A 886 -41.45 37.97 -84.82
C TRP A 886 -42.18 39.20 -84.26
N HIS A 887 -42.47 39.18 -82.96
CA HIS A 887 -43.12 40.28 -82.22
C HIS A 887 -42.21 40.77 -81.08
N THR A 888 -42.41 41.99 -80.57
CA THR A 888 -41.66 42.55 -79.42
C THR A 888 -42.47 42.56 -78.14
#